data_AF-A0A8J3PDU8-F1
#
_entry.id   AF-A0A8J3PDU8-F1
#
_cell.length_a   1.000
_cell.length_b   1.000
_cell.length_c   1.000
_cell.angle_alpha   90.00
_cell.angle_beta   90.00
_cell.angle_gamma   90.00
#
_symmetry.space_group_name_H-M   'P 1'
#
loop_
_entity.id
_entity.type
_entity.pdbx_description
1 polymer ?
#
loop_
_entity_poly.entity_id
_entity_poly.type
_entity_poly.pdbx_seq_one_letter_code
_entity_poly.pdbx_strand_id
1 'polypeptide(L)'
;MNNGLRAGALGTSLLSAVLMFGTAAQPAPAAARAAAPTAPVITEPEKDNRLLSAADVHMETRAMQNNDAGDAHLCTDWEIWLGGGPGSGERVWFDSCASDTGRVHVHLGDGVFENSFTGRKDLIPDKNYTLRVRHRDTTGAWSPYSARPFKTDVERKPLPGAGDWKIHQPGFVVEEVTGDMALPVNIAMVPNYSGDPTKPLFYVTELYGRVRVVTGDFKKHTYADDLLDFDPSAQFPGTGEMGVTGIVIEPKTGDLFVSMLYKDDGDLLPKIVRFHSEDGGLTAATKTTIFKAPDEPQSTSHQISNLSLGPDGKLYVHMGDGFIADTAEDMDSFRGKVLRMNLDGTAPSDNPFYKGTGKFQAKDYIWAYGLRNPFGGAWRQVDGQHYSVENGPSVNDRFARITKGGRYHWSGGASGLTKNALYNWKETQGPVGITFTEPNVYHAAGFPQEKYNNAFVSLSGPTYASGPQRRGKKIVEFEFNKDGSVKDPKTLIEYTGSGKTSVGGMAPGPDGLYFTTLYTKIGDATDSGAKILRVRYVRKDTGSPVTLYSDGAFKGDSKGLGTGIFDAASFGKVKDNTASSLRVAGGYRVVACDNPSTAPDLGTCRYFGPGDHAALDVFNDRMSSLTVFGGPVEGKGVTGYAETGFKGTAQSLGAGMHESVAGELTGGDSTSISSLKVGAGHRLIACDKDRSGSADLGVCRILGSGDYATVGALNDKISLIGVVGPPVTVFSEAKSKGKGQSFETGVYEGSRGELSAVGDDAISSLRVEPGYRLVACAGDGKTGSGLATLGRCRSFPAGEHTLTGTDLDDGISLLLVSGDPVKGTNVTAYSDRDLKGGKSSLGLGIFEAARGDLDGAGNDNISSLQVAPGFRAVACENGTKPVVLDAGICRYYAAGAVAYIGKDLNDLISLVAVDKVGAAPTKR
;
A
#
# COMPACT_ATOMS: atom_id res chain seq x y z
N MET A 1 -44.63 36.73 -47.17
CA MET A 1 -44.64 38.17 -47.53
C MET A 1 -43.19 38.55 -47.79
N ASN A 2 -42.79 38.44 -49.06
CA ASN A 2 -42.43 39.55 -49.97
C ASN A 2 -41.01 40.04 -49.70
N ASN A 3 -40.07 40.16 -50.64
CA ASN A 3 -39.93 40.04 -52.10
C ASN A 3 -38.39 39.98 -52.34
N GLY A 4 -37.76 39.43 -53.37
CA GLY A 4 -38.14 38.88 -54.66
C GLY A 4 -36.91 38.97 -55.61
N LEU A 5 -36.78 37.99 -56.52
CA LEU A 5 -36.15 38.05 -57.87
C LEU A 5 -34.62 38.35 -57.94
N ARG A 6 -33.77 37.76 -58.80
CA ARG A 6 -33.87 36.94 -60.02
C ARG A 6 -32.45 36.43 -60.38
N ALA A 7 -32.35 35.18 -60.85
CA ALA A 7 -31.78 34.74 -62.15
C ALA A 7 -30.46 35.40 -62.66
N GLY A 8 -29.48 34.73 -63.26
CA GLY A 8 -29.32 33.42 -63.90
C GLY A 8 -27.86 33.36 -64.41
N ALA A 9 -27.25 32.19 -64.54
CA ALA A 9 -27.10 31.43 -65.79
C ALA A 9 -25.66 31.50 -66.37
N LEU A 10 -25.05 30.31 -66.42
CA LEU A 10 -24.27 29.70 -67.52
C LEU A 10 -23.16 30.50 -68.25
N GLY A 11 -21.97 29.90 -68.25
CA GLY A 11 -21.44 29.35 -69.51
C GLY A 11 -20.25 30.06 -70.18
N THR A 12 -19.08 29.43 -70.05
CA THR A 12 -18.08 29.12 -71.10
C THR A 12 -17.43 30.24 -71.93
N SER A 13 -16.09 30.19 -71.97
CA SER A 13 -15.26 29.91 -73.18
C SER A 13 -14.04 30.81 -73.31
N LEU A 14 -12.93 30.15 -73.66
CA LEU A 14 -11.59 30.66 -73.98
C LEU A 14 -11.57 31.59 -75.21
N LEU A 15 -10.57 32.48 -75.29
CA LEU A 15 -9.47 32.39 -76.27
C LEU A 15 -8.30 33.33 -75.94
N SER A 16 -7.11 32.90 -76.37
CA SER A 16 -5.75 33.37 -76.07
C SER A 16 -5.28 34.62 -76.85
N ALA A 17 -4.29 35.36 -76.33
CA ALA A 17 -2.91 35.45 -76.88
C ALA A 17 -2.02 36.58 -76.28
N VAL A 18 -0.90 36.16 -75.66
CA VAL A 18 0.51 36.64 -75.64
C VAL A 18 0.88 38.14 -75.70
N LEU A 19 1.70 38.59 -74.72
CA LEU A 19 2.91 39.44 -74.89
C LEU A 19 3.79 39.50 -73.61
N MET A 20 5.11 39.56 -73.78
CA MET A 20 6.16 39.50 -72.73
C MET A 20 6.23 40.72 -71.80
N PHE A 21 6.62 40.56 -70.53
CA PHE A 21 7.61 41.37 -69.78
C PHE A 21 7.81 40.82 -68.33
N GLY A 22 8.95 41.17 -67.71
CA GLY A 22 9.57 40.49 -66.56
C GLY A 22 8.76 40.33 -65.26
N THR A 23 9.14 39.32 -64.48
CA THR A 23 8.52 38.94 -63.21
C THR A 23 9.01 39.81 -62.06
N ALA A 24 8.22 40.82 -61.69
CA ALA A 24 8.25 41.42 -60.36
C ALA A 24 7.18 40.72 -59.50
N ALA A 25 7.61 40.03 -58.44
CA ALA A 25 6.72 39.41 -57.46
C ALA A 25 6.07 40.49 -56.59
N GLN A 26 4.74 40.60 -56.62
CA GLN A 26 3.97 41.35 -55.63
C GLN A 26 3.68 40.48 -54.39
N PRO A 27 3.63 41.10 -53.19
CA PRO A 27 3.58 40.39 -51.92
C PRO A 27 2.16 39.91 -51.58
N ALA A 28 2.09 38.74 -50.96
CA ALA A 28 0.86 38.14 -50.42
C ALA A 28 0.30 38.95 -49.22
N PRO A 29 -1.03 38.90 -48.95
CA PRO A 29 -1.65 39.66 -47.88
C PRO A 29 -1.29 39.11 -46.49
N ALA A 30 -1.12 40.00 -45.52
CA ALA A 30 -0.81 39.66 -44.13
C ALA A 30 -2.01 38.99 -43.44
N ALA A 31 -1.80 37.80 -42.87
CA ALA A 31 -2.79 37.07 -42.09
C ALA A 31 -3.10 37.79 -40.75
N ALA A 32 -4.38 37.85 -40.38
CA ALA A 32 -4.84 38.33 -39.07
C ALA A 32 -4.29 37.44 -37.94
N ARG A 33 -3.83 38.05 -36.85
CA ARG A 33 -3.21 37.39 -35.70
C ARG A 33 -4.32 36.77 -34.81
N ALA A 34 -4.23 35.47 -34.51
CA ALA A 34 -5.19 34.74 -33.67
C ALA A 34 -5.36 35.36 -32.27
N ALA A 35 -6.56 35.32 -31.71
CA ALA A 35 -6.86 35.90 -30.39
C ALA A 35 -6.48 34.93 -29.26
N ALA A 36 -5.88 35.46 -28.18
CA ALA A 36 -5.46 34.63 -27.06
C ALA A 36 -6.66 34.05 -26.27
N PRO A 37 -6.52 32.86 -25.63
CA PRO A 37 -7.61 32.25 -24.88
C PRO A 37 -8.02 33.08 -23.66
N THR A 38 -9.26 32.90 -23.22
CA THR A 38 -9.75 33.53 -21.98
C THR A 38 -9.07 32.94 -20.73
N ALA A 39 -9.02 33.70 -19.64
CA ALA A 39 -8.41 33.23 -18.39
C ALA A 39 -9.16 31.99 -17.85
N PRO A 40 -8.47 30.95 -17.35
CA PRO A 40 -9.12 29.70 -16.96
C PRO A 40 -10.08 29.89 -15.80
N VAL A 41 -11.20 29.17 -15.80
CA VAL A 41 -12.05 29.10 -14.60
C VAL A 41 -11.54 27.98 -13.70
N ILE A 42 -10.94 28.34 -12.56
CA ILE A 42 -10.50 27.38 -11.53
C ILE A 42 -11.75 26.76 -10.89
N THR A 43 -11.91 25.45 -11.07
CA THR A 43 -12.95 24.63 -10.44
C THR A 43 -12.45 24.00 -9.15
N GLU A 44 -11.16 23.72 -9.03
CA GLU A 44 -10.52 23.29 -7.79
C GLU A 44 -9.22 24.08 -7.56
N PRO A 45 -9.07 24.76 -6.39
CA PRO A 45 -10.00 24.82 -5.27
C PRO A 45 -11.31 25.57 -5.59
N GLU A 46 -12.46 25.01 -5.18
CA GLU A 46 -13.80 25.52 -5.51
C GLU A 46 -14.05 26.98 -5.07
N LYS A 47 -13.41 27.41 -3.98
CA LYS A 47 -13.58 28.75 -3.38
C LYS A 47 -12.30 29.27 -2.73
N ASP A 48 -12.22 30.59 -2.60
CA ASP A 48 -11.11 31.27 -1.96
C ASP A 48 -10.91 30.78 -0.52
N ASN A 49 -9.64 30.65 -0.11
CA ASN A 49 -9.20 30.24 1.22
C ASN A 49 -9.67 28.84 1.64
N ARG A 50 -9.94 27.94 0.69
CA ARG A 50 -10.18 26.53 0.97
C ARG A 50 -9.00 25.92 1.72
N LEU A 51 -9.30 25.12 2.75
CA LEU A 51 -8.30 24.30 3.45
C LEU A 51 -8.01 23.02 2.65
N LEU A 52 -6.75 22.77 2.31
CA LEU A 52 -6.28 21.65 1.46
C LEU A 52 -5.14 20.89 2.15
N SER A 53 -4.89 19.63 1.78
CA SER A 53 -3.76 18.92 2.37
C SER A 53 -2.44 19.43 1.83
N ALA A 54 -1.43 19.60 2.70
CA ALA A 54 -0.11 20.01 2.26
C ALA A 54 0.58 18.95 1.39
N ALA A 55 0.23 17.67 1.58
CA ALA A 55 0.77 16.55 0.80
C ALA A 55 -0.01 16.27 -0.49
N ASP A 56 -1.26 16.74 -0.57
CA ASP A 56 -2.17 16.45 -1.67
C ASP A 56 -3.10 17.65 -1.95
N VAL A 57 -2.62 18.54 -2.82
CA VAL A 57 -3.39 19.69 -3.33
C VAL A 57 -3.93 19.33 -4.70
N HIS A 58 -5.24 19.14 -4.75
CA HIS A 58 -6.01 18.92 -5.96
C HIS A 58 -6.24 20.26 -6.69
N MET A 59 -5.89 20.35 -7.98
CA MET A 59 -5.98 21.58 -8.78
C MET A 59 -6.65 21.29 -10.13
N GLU A 60 -7.74 22.01 -10.41
CA GLU A 60 -8.54 21.78 -11.61
C GLU A 60 -9.07 23.10 -12.21
N THR A 61 -9.18 23.12 -13.54
CA THR A 61 -9.84 24.17 -14.31
C THR A 61 -10.87 23.57 -15.27
N ARG A 62 -11.87 24.36 -15.65
CA ARG A 62 -12.68 24.01 -16.81
C ARG A 62 -11.82 23.93 -18.08
N ALA A 63 -12.27 23.12 -19.03
CA ALA A 63 -11.69 23.09 -20.37
C ALA A 63 -11.58 24.51 -20.98
N MET A 64 -10.49 24.75 -21.70
CA MET A 64 -10.19 26.04 -22.33
C MET A 64 -11.37 26.56 -23.16
N GLN A 65 -11.78 27.80 -22.90
CA GLN A 65 -12.80 28.49 -23.68
C GLN A 65 -12.12 29.45 -24.67
N ASN A 66 -12.22 29.15 -25.97
CA ASN A 66 -11.72 30.00 -27.05
C ASN A 66 -12.87 30.39 -28.00
N ASN A 67 -12.82 31.61 -28.53
CA ASN A 67 -13.80 32.15 -29.48
C ASN A 67 -13.44 31.85 -30.95
N ASP A 68 -12.23 31.34 -31.22
CA ASP A 68 -11.72 31.07 -32.56
C ASP A 68 -11.85 29.57 -32.92
N ALA A 69 -12.54 29.26 -34.01
CA ALA A 69 -12.83 27.89 -34.44
C ALA A 69 -11.58 27.21 -35.04
N GLY A 70 -11.01 26.26 -34.29
CA GLY A 70 -9.85 25.46 -34.74
C GLY A 70 -8.70 25.39 -33.74
N ASP A 71 -8.72 26.25 -32.71
CA ASP A 71 -7.69 26.29 -31.69
C ASP A 71 -7.99 25.29 -30.57
N ALA A 72 -7.07 24.34 -30.37
CA ALA A 72 -7.18 23.35 -29.32
C ALA A 72 -6.34 23.74 -28.10
N HIS A 73 -6.73 23.25 -26.92
CA HIS A 73 -5.97 23.40 -25.69
C HIS A 73 -4.65 22.65 -25.84
N LEU A 74 -3.55 23.37 -25.97
CA LEU A 74 -2.22 22.79 -26.14
C LEU A 74 -1.69 22.32 -24.79
N CYS A 75 -1.64 23.22 -23.81
CA CYS A 75 -1.14 22.94 -22.46
C CYS A 75 -1.55 23.99 -21.43
N THR A 76 -1.17 23.79 -20.17
CA THR A 76 -1.50 24.68 -19.05
C THR A 76 -0.29 24.94 -18.16
N ASP A 77 -0.05 26.20 -17.78
CA ASP A 77 0.89 26.50 -16.70
C ASP A 77 0.13 26.54 -15.38
N TRP A 78 0.66 25.84 -14.39
CA TRP A 78 0.19 25.82 -13.00
C TRP A 78 1.29 26.31 -12.08
N GLU A 79 0.94 27.13 -11.09
CA GLU A 79 1.87 27.64 -10.10
C GLU A 79 1.22 27.71 -8.72
N ILE A 80 1.99 27.42 -7.67
CA ILE A 80 1.61 27.67 -6.29
C ILE A 80 2.61 28.62 -5.66
N TRP A 81 2.10 29.65 -5.01
CA TRP A 81 2.89 30.70 -4.39
C TRP A 81 2.63 30.79 -2.89
N LEU A 82 3.67 30.83 -2.06
CA LEU A 82 3.62 31.06 -0.62
C LEU A 82 3.55 32.56 -0.32
N GLY A 83 2.59 32.98 0.52
CA GLY A 83 2.50 34.35 1.04
C GLY A 83 1.93 35.41 0.08
N GLY A 84 1.49 35.02 -1.12
CA GLY A 84 0.93 35.95 -2.12
C GLY A 84 1.07 35.42 -3.54
N GLY A 85 1.11 36.30 -4.54
CA GLY A 85 1.45 35.99 -5.95
C GLY A 85 2.74 36.69 -6.39
N PRO A 86 3.02 36.81 -7.70
CA PRO A 86 4.21 37.50 -8.19
C PRO A 86 4.39 38.90 -7.59
N GLY A 87 5.55 39.16 -6.97
CA GLY A 87 5.91 40.45 -6.37
C GLY A 87 5.58 40.59 -4.88
N SER A 88 4.78 39.70 -4.29
CA SER A 88 4.47 39.70 -2.85
C SER A 88 4.63 38.34 -2.16
N GLY A 89 4.69 37.25 -2.93
CA GLY A 89 4.94 35.90 -2.45
C GLY A 89 6.11 35.21 -3.17
N GLU A 90 6.39 33.99 -2.78
CA GLU A 90 7.43 33.12 -3.35
C GLU A 90 6.77 31.98 -4.11
N ARG A 91 7.15 31.73 -5.37
CA ARG A 91 6.67 30.54 -6.09
C ARG A 91 7.36 29.32 -5.52
N VAL A 92 6.60 28.35 -5.03
CA VAL A 92 7.15 27.19 -4.31
C VAL A 92 6.94 25.88 -5.06
N TRP A 93 6.00 25.86 -6.00
CA TRP A 93 5.69 24.71 -6.85
C TRP A 93 5.17 25.21 -8.19
N PHE A 94 5.52 24.52 -9.26
CA PHE A 94 4.99 24.82 -10.59
C PHE A 94 4.96 23.57 -11.46
N ASP A 95 4.06 23.57 -12.45
CA ASP A 95 4.06 22.66 -13.58
C ASP A 95 3.89 23.50 -14.85
N SER A 96 4.87 23.43 -15.75
CA SER A 96 4.90 24.29 -16.95
C SER A 96 4.42 23.52 -18.15
N CYS A 97 3.44 24.07 -18.85
CA CYS A 97 2.87 23.48 -20.06
C CYS A 97 2.43 22.01 -19.86
N ALA A 98 1.70 21.76 -18.78
CA ALA A 98 1.02 20.50 -18.48
C ALA A 98 0.09 20.09 -19.63
N SER A 99 0.21 18.85 -20.09
CA SER A 99 -0.50 18.30 -21.26
C SER A 99 -1.34 17.07 -20.88
N ASP A 100 -2.08 16.48 -21.83
CA ASP A 100 -3.06 15.42 -21.58
C ASP A 100 -4.07 15.77 -20.47
N THR A 101 -4.16 14.97 -19.40
CA THR A 101 -5.02 15.27 -18.23
C THR A 101 -4.57 16.54 -17.50
N GLY A 102 -3.26 16.82 -17.50
CA GLY A 102 -2.61 18.02 -16.94
C GLY A 102 -3.11 19.35 -17.52
N ARG A 103 -3.77 19.31 -18.69
CA ARG A 103 -4.40 20.50 -19.29
C ARG A 103 -5.46 21.10 -18.38
N VAL A 104 -6.23 20.25 -17.71
CA VAL A 104 -7.33 20.71 -16.85
C VAL A 104 -7.16 20.29 -15.41
N HIS A 105 -6.27 19.33 -15.10
CA HIS A 105 -6.18 18.71 -13.79
C HIS A 105 -4.74 18.31 -13.46
N VAL A 106 -4.20 18.82 -12.35
CA VAL A 106 -2.88 18.45 -11.81
C VAL A 106 -2.91 18.26 -10.28
N HIS A 107 -1.93 17.53 -9.75
CA HIS A 107 -1.61 17.36 -8.34
C HIS A 107 -0.18 17.80 -8.05
N LEU A 108 0.19 17.96 -6.78
CA LEU A 108 1.56 18.34 -6.37
C LEU A 108 2.64 17.38 -6.90
N GLY A 109 2.30 16.11 -7.14
CA GLY A 109 3.22 15.12 -7.68
C GLY A 109 3.59 15.33 -9.15
N ASP A 110 2.77 16.05 -9.91
CA ASP A 110 2.94 16.27 -11.35
C ASP A 110 3.97 17.35 -11.66
N GLY A 111 4.11 18.33 -10.75
CA GLY A 111 4.99 19.47 -10.90
C GLY A 111 6.30 19.36 -10.11
N VAL A 112 6.96 20.50 -9.97
CA VAL A 112 8.27 20.63 -9.34
C VAL A 112 8.19 21.66 -8.22
N PHE A 113 8.61 21.26 -7.02
CA PHE A 113 8.85 22.21 -5.94
C PHE A 113 10.17 22.95 -6.17
N GLU A 114 10.15 24.26 -6.02
CA GLU A 114 11.29 25.16 -6.24
C GLU A 114 11.51 26.11 -5.06
N ASN A 115 12.58 26.90 -5.12
CA ASN A 115 12.99 27.87 -4.09
C ASN A 115 13.09 27.22 -2.70
N SER A 116 12.50 27.82 -1.65
CA SER A 116 12.56 27.29 -0.29
C SER A 116 11.90 25.91 -0.12
N PHE A 117 11.24 25.39 -1.15
CA PHE A 117 10.59 24.07 -1.17
C PHE A 117 11.33 23.06 -2.05
N THR A 118 12.49 23.44 -2.62
CA THR A 118 13.31 22.55 -3.45
C THR A 118 13.61 21.23 -2.73
N GLY A 119 13.18 20.11 -3.34
CA GLY A 119 13.38 18.77 -2.79
C GLY A 119 12.29 18.28 -1.83
N ARG A 120 11.28 19.09 -1.50
CA ARG A 120 10.06 18.63 -0.82
C ARG A 120 9.15 17.86 -1.77
N LYS A 121 8.19 17.12 -1.21
CA LYS A 121 7.12 16.41 -1.94
C LYS A 121 5.74 16.97 -1.61
N ASP A 122 5.70 17.97 -0.74
CA ASP A 122 4.54 18.51 -0.07
C ASP A 122 4.78 20.01 0.21
N LEU A 123 3.70 20.77 0.27
CA LEU A 123 3.73 22.16 0.73
C LEU A 123 4.03 22.24 2.23
N ILE A 124 4.48 23.39 2.72
CA ILE A 124 4.63 23.61 4.17
C ILE A 124 3.22 23.70 4.77
N PRO A 125 2.94 22.89 5.77
CA PRO A 125 1.65 22.89 6.44
C PRO A 125 1.36 24.17 7.24
N ASP A 126 0.08 24.52 7.45
CA ASP A 126 -0.42 25.74 8.11
C ASP A 126 0.09 27.05 7.49
N LYS A 127 0.10 27.10 6.16
CA LYS A 127 0.50 28.29 5.40
C LYS A 127 -0.54 28.68 4.37
N ASN A 128 -0.57 29.97 4.05
CA ASN A 128 -1.42 30.51 3.00
C ASN A 128 -0.67 30.49 1.67
N TYR A 129 -1.32 29.95 0.65
CA TYR A 129 -0.81 29.87 -0.70
C TYR A 129 -1.78 30.48 -1.71
N THR A 130 -1.30 30.73 -2.92
CA THR A 130 -2.12 31.12 -4.07
C THR A 130 -1.81 30.18 -5.23
N LEU A 131 -2.83 29.46 -5.71
CA LEU A 131 -2.79 28.75 -6.98
C LEU A 131 -2.92 29.77 -8.11
N ARG A 132 -2.10 29.67 -9.15
CA ARG A 132 -2.25 30.41 -10.40
C ARG A 132 -2.24 29.45 -11.58
N VAL A 133 -3.07 29.74 -12.57
CA VAL A 133 -3.19 28.89 -13.76
C VAL A 133 -3.45 29.71 -15.02
N ARG A 134 -2.85 29.32 -16.15
CA ARG A 134 -3.16 29.87 -17.49
C ARG A 134 -3.10 28.80 -18.56
N HIS A 135 -3.95 28.88 -19.57
CA HIS A 135 -3.98 27.95 -20.70
C HIS A 135 -3.14 28.48 -21.87
N ARG A 136 -2.62 27.56 -22.68
CA ARG A 136 -2.01 27.82 -23.98
C ARG A 136 -2.79 27.11 -25.07
N ASP A 137 -3.02 27.77 -26.18
CA ASP A 137 -3.60 27.15 -27.36
C ASP A 137 -2.55 26.62 -28.35
N THR A 138 -3.01 25.92 -29.38
CA THR A 138 -2.19 25.37 -30.47
C THR A 138 -1.53 26.43 -31.37
N THR A 139 -1.91 27.70 -31.29
CA THR A 139 -1.22 28.81 -31.96
C THR A 139 0.00 29.28 -31.17
N GLY A 140 0.08 28.87 -29.91
CA GLY A 140 1.12 29.22 -28.97
C GLY A 140 0.80 30.45 -28.12
N ALA A 141 -0.42 31.00 -28.22
CA ALA A 141 -0.86 32.13 -27.41
C ALA A 141 -1.27 31.68 -25.99
N TRP A 142 -0.94 32.50 -24.99
CA TRP A 142 -1.23 32.25 -23.58
C TRP A 142 -2.41 33.10 -23.12
N SER A 143 -3.30 32.51 -22.33
CA SER A 143 -4.33 33.24 -21.61
C SER A 143 -3.70 34.11 -20.50
N PRO A 144 -4.43 35.10 -19.98
CA PRO A 144 -4.13 35.67 -18.66
C PRO A 144 -4.19 34.58 -17.57
N TYR A 145 -3.48 34.80 -16.47
CA TYR A 145 -3.57 33.93 -15.30
C TYR A 145 -4.87 34.16 -14.53
N SER A 146 -5.49 33.06 -14.11
CA SER A 146 -6.42 33.05 -12.99
C SER A 146 -5.68 32.72 -11.70
N ALA A 147 -6.20 33.18 -10.56
CA ALA A 147 -5.60 32.94 -9.26
C ALA A 147 -6.67 32.55 -8.23
N ARG A 148 -6.32 31.63 -7.32
CA ARG A 148 -7.17 31.17 -6.21
C ARG A 148 -6.34 31.05 -4.93
N PRO A 149 -6.59 31.86 -3.89
CA PRO A 149 -5.92 31.66 -2.60
C PRO A 149 -6.45 30.39 -1.91
N PHE A 150 -5.59 29.68 -1.20
CA PHE A 150 -5.94 28.52 -0.37
C PHE A 150 -5.01 28.43 0.86
N LYS A 151 -5.37 27.61 1.84
CA LYS A 151 -4.56 27.36 3.04
C LYS A 151 -4.24 25.86 3.14
N THR A 152 -3.02 25.49 3.49
CA THR A 152 -2.67 24.08 3.77
C THR A 152 -3.02 23.69 5.21
N ASP A 153 -3.41 22.43 5.40
CA ASP A 153 -3.54 21.79 6.72
C ASP A 153 -2.20 21.76 7.47
N VAL A 154 -2.20 21.40 8.76
CA VAL A 154 -1.01 21.34 9.64
C VAL A 154 -0.23 20.03 9.42
N GLU A 155 1.10 20.03 9.61
CA GLU A 155 2.02 18.92 9.26
C GLU A 155 1.61 17.66 9.99
N ARG A 156 1.30 16.58 9.27
CA ARG A 156 1.27 15.25 9.90
C ARG A 156 2.68 14.69 10.01
N LYS A 157 3.48 15.35 10.86
CA LYS A 157 4.41 14.60 11.71
C LYS A 157 3.62 13.45 12.36
N PRO A 158 4.24 12.31 12.72
CA PRO A 158 3.72 11.59 13.88
C PRO A 158 3.58 12.68 14.95
N LEU A 159 2.35 13.06 15.27
CA LEU A 159 2.15 14.15 16.22
C LEU A 159 2.96 13.74 17.45
N PRO A 160 3.85 14.61 17.98
CA PRO A 160 4.58 14.30 19.20
C PRO A 160 3.53 14.03 20.28
N GLY A 161 3.27 12.74 20.54
CA GLY A 161 1.99 12.38 21.14
C GLY A 161 1.82 10.91 21.49
N ALA A 162 2.56 10.00 20.85
CA ALA A 162 2.63 8.61 21.29
C ALA A 162 3.76 8.34 22.30
N GLY A 163 4.59 9.33 22.65
CA GLY A 163 5.72 9.15 23.58
C GLY A 163 5.33 8.66 24.97
N ASP A 164 4.06 8.84 25.36
CA ASP A 164 3.51 8.31 26.60
C ASP A 164 3.13 6.82 26.50
N TRP A 165 3.15 6.20 25.31
CA TRP A 165 2.84 4.79 25.10
C TRP A 165 4.14 3.99 24.94
N LYS A 166 4.40 3.14 25.92
CA LYS A 166 5.52 2.22 25.90
C LYS A 166 5.18 0.98 25.08
N ILE A 167 6.03 0.66 24.13
CA ILE A 167 5.99 -0.59 23.37
C ILE A 167 6.76 -1.66 24.15
N HIS A 168 6.15 -2.83 24.34
CA HIS A 168 6.76 -3.95 25.06
C HIS A 168 7.24 -5.07 24.13
N GLN A 169 6.71 -5.14 22.91
CA GLN A 169 7.12 -6.13 21.91
C GLN A 169 7.97 -5.47 20.81
N PRO A 170 9.12 -6.05 20.43
CA PRO A 170 10.01 -5.45 19.45
C PRO A 170 9.36 -5.38 18.05
N GLY A 171 9.80 -4.41 17.24
CA GLY A 171 9.33 -4.26 15.87
C GLY A 171 7.99 -3.53 15.73
N PHE A 172 7.47 -2.92 16.79
CA PHE A 172 6.25 -2.11 16.71
C PHE A 172 6.54 -0.64 16.99
N VAL A 173 5.72 0.24 16.42
CA VAL A 173 5.58 1.66 16.78
C VAL A 173 4.14 2.01 17.04
N VAL A 174 3.92 3.09 17.79
CA VAL A 174 2.60 3.69 18.00
C VAL A 174 2.58 5.05 17.33
N GLU A 175 1.58 5.28 16.49
CA GLU A 175 1.42 6.49 15.70
C GLU A 175 0.05 7.12 15.97
N GLU A 176 -0.02 8.44 15.92
CA GLU A 176 -1.31 9.14 15.92
C GLU A 176 -1.90 9.16 14.52
N VAL A 177 -3.17 8.76 14.41
CA VAL A 177 -3.94 8.72 13.15
C VAL A 177 -4.73 10.01 13.01
N THR A 178 -5.53 10.32 14.03
CA THR A 178 -6.32 11.55 14.12
C THR A 178 -6.59 11.90 15.59
N GLY A 179 -6.93 13.15 15.88
CA GLY A 179 -7.10 13.68 17.23
C GLY A 179 -8.39 14.46 17.41
N ASP A 180 -8.50 15.12 18.58
CA ASP A 180 -9.65 15.95 18.96
C ASP A 180 -10.99 15.18 18.91
N MET A 181 -10.95 13.92 19.31
CA MET A 181 -12.14 13.09 19.52
C MET A 181 -12.72 13.41 20.90
N ALA A 182 -14.04 13.24 21.06
CA ALA A 182 -14.73 13.36 22.33
C ALA A 182 -15.24 11.98 22.77
N LEU A 183 -14.58 11.38 23.77
CA LEU A 183 -14.91 10.03 24.28
C LEU A 183 -15.17 8.98 23.19
N PRO A 184 -14.21 8.72 22.28
CA PRO A 184 -14.35 7.67 21.28
C PRO A 184 -14.29 6.29 21.94
N VAL A 185 -15.37 5.51 21.86
CA VAL A 185 -15.51 4.25 22.62
C VAL A 185 -15.42 2.99 21.77
N ASN A 186 -15.87 3.00 20.51
CA ASN A 186 -15.71 1.88 19.58
C ASN A 186 -15.28 2.34 18.19
N ILE A 187 -14.66 1.44 17.45
CA ILE A 187 -14.20 1.65 16.07
C ILE A 187 -14.70 0.51 15.19
N ALA A 188 -15.19 0.83 14.00
CA ALA A 188 -15.56 -0.13 12.98
C ALA A 188 -14.79 0.17 11.70
N MET A 189 -13.91 -0.74 11.30
CA MET A 189 -13.10 -0.62 10.08
C MET A 189 -13.93 -0.97 8.84
N VAL A 190 -13.81 -0.18 7.77
CA VAL A 190 -14.52 -0.37 6.49
C VAL A 190 -13.99 -1.60 5.78
N PRO A 191 -14.76 -2.71 5.68
CA PRO A 191 -14.30 -3.95 5.05
C PRO A 191 -13.80 -3.67 3.63
N ASN A 192 -12.67 -4.28 3.24
CA ASN A 192 -12.10 -4.15 1.90
C ASN A 192 -11.89 -2.69 1.45
N TYR A 193 -11.39 -1.84 2.34
CA TYR A 193 -11.02 -0.46 2.03
C TYR A 193 -10.18 -0.38 0.74
N SER A 194 -10.63 0.43 -0.22
CA SER A 194 -10.12 0.44 -1.60
C SER A 194 -8.71 1.03 -1.76
N GLY A 195 -8.15 1.62 -0.71
CA GLY A 195 -6.93 2.42 -0.79
C GLY A 195 -7.18 3.90 -1.13
N ASP A 196 -8.37 4.27 -1.60
CA ASP A 196 -8.72 5.64 -1.99
C ASP A 196 -8.70 6.58 -0.78
N PRO A 197 -7.78 7.57 -0.74
CA PRO A 197 -7.58 8.45 0.41
C PRO A 197 -8.84 9.26 0.78
N THR A 198 -9.76 9.47 -0.15
CA THR A 198 -10.98 10.25 0.08
C THR A 198 -12.14 9.43 0.64
N LYS A 199 -12.04 8.10 0.63
CA LYS A 199 -13.12 7.21 1.07
C LYS A 199 -13.03 6.91 2.58
N PRO A 200 -14.16 6.59 3.23
CA PRO A 200 -14.16 6.11 4.60
C PRO A 200 -13.17 4.97 4.83
N LEU A 201 -12.30 5.12 5.82
CA LEU A 201 -11.41 4.08 6.32
C LEU A 201 -12.04 3.38 7.53
N PHE A 202 -12.57 4.15 8.48
CA PHE A 202 -13.28 3.61 9.64
C PHE A 202 -14.29 4.61 10.22
N TYR A 203 -15.23 4.08 11.01
CA TYR A 203 -16.19 4.84 11.80
C TYR A 203 -15.89 4.71 13.28
N VAL A 204 -16.20 5.75 14.05
CA VAL A 204 -15.98 5.81 15.49
C VAL A 204 -17.23 6.30 16.18
N THR A 205 -17.68 5.59 17.21
CA THR A 205 -18.71 6.10 18.11
C THR A 205 -18.08 6.96 19.18
N GLU A 206 -18.62 8.16 19.35
CA GLU A 206 -18.32 9.06 20.45
C GLU A 206 -19.48 9.00 21.44
N LEU A 207 -19.15 8.70 22.70
CA LEU A 207 -20.13 8.31 23.71
C LEU A 207 -21.29 9.30 23.81
N TYR A 208 -21.02 10.60 23.71
CA TYR A 208 -22.02 11.66 23.88
C TYR A 208 -22.74 12.05 22.59
N GLY A 209 -23.15 11.06 21.81
CA GLY A 209 -24.18 11.26 20.80
C GLY A 209 -23.70 11.49 19.37
N ARG A 210 -22.48 11.06 19.02
CA ARG A 210 -21.96 11.22 17.65
C ARG A 210 -21.37 9.93 17.08
N VAL A 211 -21.42 9.82 15.76
CA VAL A 211 -20.60 8.90 14.97
C VAL A 211 -19.70 9.75 14.07
N ARG A 212 -18.40 9.55 14.19
CA ARG A 212 -17.39 10.14 13.30
C ARG A 212 -17.07 9.14 12.20
N VAL A 213 -16.78 9.65 11.01
CA VAL A 213 -16.11 8.89 9.95
C VAL A 213 -14.73 9.48 9.73
N VAL A 214 -13.75 8.61 9.53
CA VAL A 214 -12.38 9.00 9.21
C VAL A 214 -12.03 8.39 7.87
N THR A 215 -11.59 9.23 6.93
CA THR A 215 -11.21 8.82 5.57
C THR A 215 -9.79 8.27 5.51
N GLY A 216 -9.42 7.70 4.37
CA GLY A 216 -8.08 7.16 4.11
C GLY A 216 -6.92 8.13 4.33
N ASP A 217 -7.15 9.39 3.98
CA ASP A 217 -6.26 10.51 4.27
C ASP A 217 -6.42 11.03 5.71
N PHE A 218 -6.97 10.24 6.64
CA PHE A 218 -7.31 10.51 8.05
C PHE A 218 -8.03 11.83 8.34
N LYS A 219 -8.75 12.40 7.38
CA LYS A 219 -9.67 13.52 7.66
C LYS A 219 -10.88 13.01 8.41
N LYS A 220 -11.28 13.75 9.43
CA LYS A 220 -12.36 13.41 10.36
C LYS A 220 -13.63 14.18 9.98
N HIS A 221 -14.69 13.49 9.64
CA HIS A 221 -16.01 14.06 9.35
C HIS A 221 -17.06 13.64 10.39
N THR A 222 -18.18 14.36 10.44
CA THR A 222 -19.36 13.93 11.20
C THR A 222 -20.21 13.05 10.30
N TYR A 223 -20.39 11.78 10.66
CA TYR A 223 -21.29 10.88 9.93
C TYR A 223 -22.73 11.04 10.42
N ALA A 224 -22.90 11.08 11.74
CA ALA A 224 -24.18 11.36 12.40
C ALA A 224 -23.92 12.05 13.76
N ASP A 225 -24.80 12.94 14.16
CA ASP A 225 -24.78 13.65 15.43
C ASP A 225 -26.19 13.75 16.05
N ASP A 226 -26.29 14.41 17.20
CA ASP A 226 -27.53 14.59 17.96
C ASP A 226 -28.30 13.28 18.19
N LEU A 227 -27.56 12.23 18.56
CA LEU A 227 -28.11 10.88 18.66
C LEU A 227 -28.82 10.59 19.99
N LEU A 228 -28.57 11.40 21.01
CA LEU A 228 -29.11 11.25 22.37
C LEU A 228 -30.20 12.29 22.63
N ASP A 229 -31.28 11.86 23.28
CA ASP A 229 -32.44 12.66 23.70
C ASP A 229 -32.43 13.01 25.20
N PHE A 230 -31.26 12.88 25.82
CA PHE A 230 -30.98 13.23 27.21
C PHE A 230 -29.61 13.88 27.32
N ASP A 231 -29.39 14.63 28.39
CA ASP A 231 -28.10 15.24 28.68
C ASP A 231 -27.13 14.19 29.26
N PRO A 232 -26.06 13.81 28.53
CA PRO A 232 -25.09 12.85 29.01
C PRO A 232 -23.94 13.51 29.79
N SER A 233 -24.06 14.79 30.19
CA SER A 233 -22.96 15.60 30.75
C SER A 233 -22.92 15.74 32.28
N ALA A 234 -23.68 14.93 33.05
CA ALA A 234 -23.45 14.84 34.49
C ALA A 234 -21.96 14.49 34.82
N GLN A 235 -21.46 14.83 36.02
CA GLN A 235 -20.02 14.71 36.31
C GLN A 235 -19.49 13.30 36.03
N PHE A 236 -18.48 13.12 35.17
CA PHE A 236 -17.77 11.84 35.03
C PHE A 236 -16.86 11.60 36.25
N PRO A 237 -16.77 10.37 36.79
CA PRO A 237 -17.32 9.10 36.29
C PRO A 237 -18.81 8.84 36.54
N GLY A 238 -19.54 9.81 37.10
CA GLY A 238 -20.96 9.75 37.46
C GLY A 238 -21.99 9.85 36.33
N THR A 239 -21.63 10.17 35.07
CA THR A 239 -22.45 9.79 33.88
C THR A 239 -22.29 8.34 33.47
N GLY A 240 -21.28 7.67 34.02
CA GLY A 240 -20.99 6.25 33.78
C GLY A 240 -20.62 5.92 32.33
N GLU A 241 -21.22 4.86 31.80
CA GLU A 241 -20.94 4.25 30.49
C GLU A 241 -22.02 4.61 29.45
N MET A 242 -22.82 5.64 29.72
CA MET A 242 -24.06 5.93 29.01
C MET A 242 -23.86 6.71 27.72
N GLY A 243 -24.46 6.23 26.63
CA GLY A 243 -24.55 6.98 25.39
C GLY A 243 -24.54 6.09 24.15
N VAL A 244 -23.80 6.52 23.13
CA VAL A 244 -23.58 5.80 21.86
C VAL A 244 -22.37 4.90 21.99
N THR A 245 -22.55 3.60 21.84
CA THR A 245 -21.56 2.59 22.23
C THR A 245 -21.10 1.72 21.06
N GLY A 246 -21.64 0.53 20.89
CA GLY A 246 -21.24 -0.44 19.88
C GLY A 246 -21.53 0.03 18.45
N ILE A 247 -20.64 -0.32 17.53
CA ILE A 247 -20.77 -0.03 16.10
C ILE A 247 -20.23 -1.21 15.28
N VAL A 248 -20.94 -1.55 14.21
CA VAL A 248 -20.51 -2.55 13.23
C VAL A 248 -21.03 -2.20 11.85
N ILE A 249 -20.29 -2.58 10.81
CA ILE A 249 -20.63 -2.34 9.40
C ILE A 249 -21.12 -3.64 8.78
N GLU A 250 -22.24 -3.60 8.08
CA GLU A 250 -22.70 -4.71 7.25
C GLU A 250 -21.98 -4.67 5.89
N PRO A 251 -21.14 -5.67 5.56
CA PRO A 251 -20.23 -5.55 4.42
C PRO A 251 -20.92 -5.47 3.04
N LYS A 252 -22.16 -5.96 2.88
CA LYS A 252 -22.81 -5.99 1.56
C LYS A 252 -23.43 -4.64 1.19
N THR A 253 -24.02 -3.96 2.16
CA THR A 253 -24.74 -2.69 1.98
C THR A 253 -23.91 -1.49 2.39
N GLY A 254 -22.92 -1.68 3.26
CA GLY A 254 -22.18 -0.59 3.90
C GLY A 254 -22.93 0.04 5.07
N ASP A 255 -24.09 -0.50 5.46
CA ASP A 255 -24.91 0.08 6.52
C ASP A 255 -24.25 -0.06 7.90
N LEU A 256 -24.40 0.98 8.71
CA LEU A 256 -23.89 1.01 10.07
C LEU A 256 -24.99 0.62 11.05
N PHE A 257 -24.69 -0.34 11.92
CA PHE A 257 -25.50 -0.69 13.06
C PHE A 257 -24.85 -0.11 14.31
N VAL A 258 -25.61 0.68 15.07
CA VAL A 258 -25.10 1.42 16.23
C VAL A 258 -26.03 1.17 17.43
N SER A 259 -25.44 0.81 18.57
CA SER A 259 -26.18 0.68 19.83
C SER A 259 -26.08 1.94 20.66
N MET A 260 -27.15 2.29 21.35
CA MET A 260 -27.19 3.45 22.24
C MET A 260 -28.34 3.36 23.23
N LEU A 261 -28.39 4.29 24.19
CA LEU A 261 -29.58 4.52 25.00
C LEU A 261 -30.53 5.55 24.37
N TYR A 262 -31.77 5.53 24.80
CA TYR A 262 -32.74 6.60 24.56
C TYR A 262 -33.64 6.79 25.77
N LYS A 263 -34.21 7.98 25.91
CA LYS A 263 -35.11 8.33 27.00
C LYS A 263 -36.56 8.08 26.59
N ASP A 264 -37.27 7.31 27.40
CA ASP A 264 -38.70 7.04 27.24
C ASP A 264 -39.39 7.11 28.60
N ASP A 265 -40.43 7.94 28.72
CA ASP A 265 -41.16 8.20 29.98
C ASP A 265 -40.28 8.44 31.23
N GLY A 266 -39.09 9.01 31.03
CA GLY A 266 -38.11 9.28 32.10
C GLY A 266 -37.06 8.20 32.31
N ASP A 267 -37.26 7.00 31.76
CA ASP A 267 -36.33 5.88 31.83
C ASP A 267 -35.35 5.88 30.66
N LEU A 268 -34.12 5.39 30.89
CA LEU A 268 -33.13 5.17 29.84
C LEU A 268 -33.17 3.72 29.37
N LEU A 269 -33.55 3.50 28.10
CA LEU A 269 -33.72 2.17 27.52
C LEU A 269 -32.72 1.92 26.39
N PRO A 270 -32.26 0.67 26.16
CA PRO A 270 -31.32 0.38 25.10
C PRO A 270 -32.04 0.23 23.74
N LYS A 271 -31.43 0.78 22.69
CA LYS A 271 -31.89 0.65 21.31
C LYS A 271 -30.73 0.36 20.35
N ILE A 272 -31.09 -0.15 19.18
CA ILE A 272 -30.18 -0.32 18.04
C ILE A 272 -30.76 0.40 16.84
N VAL A 273 -29.89 1.14 16.16
CA VAL A 273 -30.23 1.95 15.02
C VAL A 273 -29.38 1.52 13.83
N ARG A 274 -30.02 1.40 12.68
CA ARG A 274 -29.39 1.20 11.37
C ARG A 274 -29.30 2.53 10.65
N PHE A 275 -28.12 2.87 10.16
CA PHE A 275 -27.89 4.01 9.29
C PHE A 275 -27.56 3.52 7.88
N HIS A 276 -28.11 4.23 6.90
CA HIS A 276 -27.75 4.08 5.48
C HIS A 276 -27.12 5.37 4.99
N SER A 277 -26.17 5.26 4.06
CA SER A 277 -25.50 6.39 3.44
C SER A 277 -25.68 6.34 1.93
N GLU A 278 -25.96 7.50 1.32
CA GLU A 278 -26.13 7.65 -0.13
C GLU A 278 -24.90 8.31 -0.78
N ASP A 279 -23.97 8.85 0.01
CA ASP A 279 -22.79 9.60 -0.44
C ASP A 279 -21.48 8.80 -0.36
N GLY A 280 -21.59 7.47 -0.40
CA GLY A 280 -20.44 6.58 -0.31
C GLY A 280 -19.86 6.47 1.11
N GLY A 281 -20.68 6.69 2.14
CA GLY A 281 -20.35 6.42 3.53
C GLY A 281 -19.87 7.64 4.33
N LEU A 282 -19.97 8.87 3.80
CA LEU A 282 -19.49 10.06 4.50
C LEU A 282 -20.53 10.65 5.45
N THR A 283 -21.81 10.57 5.08
CA THR A 283 -22.92 11.02 5.93
C THR A 283 -24.05 10.00 5.99
N ALA A 284 -24.80 10.01 7.09
CA ALA A 284 -26.03 9.24 7.21
C ALA A 284 -27.17 9.93 6.45
N ALA A 285 -27.73 9.25 5.45
CA ALA A 285 -28.93 9.67 4.75
C ALA A 285 -30.21 9.26 5.49
N THR A 286 -30.22 8.09 6.13
CA THR A 286 -31.36 7.60 6.91
C THR A 286 -30.95 7.05 8.27
N LYS A 287 -31.89 7.09 9.23
CA LYS A 287 -31.76 6.58 10.59
C LYS A 287 -32.99 5.75 10.95
N THR A 288 -32.85 4.42 11.02
CA THR A 288 -33.97 3.50 11.32
C THR A 288 -33.72 2.79 12.63
N THR A 289 -34.64 2.90 13.60
CA THR A 289 -34.57 2.08 14.81
C THR A 289 -35.04 0.67 14.49
N ILE A 290 -34.19 -0.33 14.73
CA ILE A 290 -34.50 -1.74 14.43
C ILE A 290 -34.80 -2.56 15.69
N PHE A 291 -34.33 -2.10 16.84
CA PHE A 291 -34.55 -2.79 18.11
C PHE A 291 -34.66 -1.78 19.26
N LYS A 292 -35.59 -2.04 20.18
CA LYS A 292 -35.76 -1.34 21.46
C LYS A 292 -36.11 -2.39 22.50
N ALA A 293 -35.33 -2.53 23.56
CA ALA A 293 -35.74 -3.38 24.67
C ALA A 293 -36.85 -2.66 25.45
N PRO A 294 -37.97 -3.33 25.77
CA PRO A 294 -39.08 -2.72 26.50
C PRO A 294 -38.84 -2.81 28.01
N ASP A 295 -39.36 -1.84 28.75
CA ASP A 295 -39.61 -1.92 30.21
C ASP A 295 -38.40 -2.37 31.08
N GLU A 296 -37.17 -2.13 30.61
CA GLU A 296 -35.93 -2.47 31.32
C GLU A 296 -34.95 -1.28 31.41
N PRO A 297 -35.19 -0.33 32.34
CA PRO A 297 -34.38 0.88 32.52
C PRO A 297 -32.91 0.59 32.86
N GLN A 298 -31.98 1.06 32.04
CA GLN A 298 -30.55 0.89 32.26
C GLN A 298 -30.07 1.85 33.35
N SER A 299 -29.20 1.34 34.23
CA SER A 299 -28.48 2.16 35.21
C SER A 299 -27.31 2.88 34.53
N THR A 300 -26.53 3.68 35.25
CA THR A 300 -25.43 4.46 34.67
C THR A 300 -24.28 3.63 34.06
N SER A 301 -24.25 2.32 34.27
CA SER A 301 -23.21 1.41 33.76
C SER A 301 -23.81 0.01 33.56
N HIS A 302 -23.07 -0.89 32.91
CA HIS A 302 -23.49 -2.24 32.51
C HIS A 302 -24.65 -2.24 31.51
N GLN A 303 -24.42 -1.62 30.36
CA GLN A 303 -25.45 -1.36 29.38
C GLN A 303 -25.26 -2.17 28.09
N ILE A 304 -25.94 -1.75 27.03
CA ILE A 304 -25.66 -2.19 25.66
C ILE A 304 -24.32 -1.58 25.20
N SER A 305 -23.35 -2.43 24.86
CA SER A 305 -21.93 -2.01 24.80
C SER A 305 -21.24 -2.35 23.46
N ASN A 306 -21.49 -3.55 22.93
CA ASN A 306 -20.83 -4.07 21.73
C ASN A 306 -21.82 -4.67 20.74
N LEU A 307 -21.49 -4.44 19.47
CA LEU A 307 -22.15 -5.06 18.32
C LEU A 307 -21.11 -5.81 17.52
N SER A 308 -21.46 -7.00 17.03
CA SER A 308 -20.66 -7.74 16.06
C SER A 308 -21.56 -8.46 15.06
N LEU A 309 -21.05 -8.69 13.86
CA LEU A 309 -21.72 -9.52 12.86
C LEU A 309 -21.10 -10.91 12.87
N GLY A 310 -21.96 -11.92 12.98
CA GLY A 310 -21.54 -13.31 12.86
C GLY A 310 -21.33 -13.73 11.41
N PRO A 311 -20.59 -14.83 11.19
CA PRO A 311 -20.44 -15.43 9.85
C PRO A 311 -21.77 -15.91 9.26
N ASP A 312 -22.82 -16.02 10.08
CA ASP A 312 -24.19 -16.32 9.69
C ASP A 312 -24.98 -15.09 9.21
N GLY A 313 -24.33 -13.92 9.13
CA GLY A 313 -24.96 -12.66 8.72
C GLY A 313 -25.97 -12.11 9.72
N LYS A 314 -25.86 -12.51 11.00
CA LYS A 314 -26.73 -12.01 12.09
C LYS A 314 -25.99 -11.00 12.96
N LEU A 315 -26.76 -10.12 13.59
CA LEU A 315 -26.26 -9.13 14.54
C LEU A 315 -26.24 -9.74 15.94
N TYR A 316 -25.09 -9.63 16.62
CA TYR A 316 -24.89 -10.06 17.99
C TYR A 316 -24.71 -8.83 18.88
N VAL A 317 -25.44 -8.79 19.99
CA VAL A 317 -25.59 -7.61 20.84
C VAL A 317 -25.24 -7.97 22.26
N HIS A 318 -24.25 -7.29 22.83
CA HIS A 318 -23.80 -7.51 24.20
C HIS A 318 -24.55 -6.57 25.12
N MET A 319 -25.21 -7.13 26.14
CA MET A 319 -26.05 -6.37 27.08
C MET A 319 -25.68 -6.72 28.52
N GLY A 320 -25.24 -5.72 29.28
CA GLY A 320 -24.94 -5.86 30.70
C GLY A 320 -26.18 -6.09 31.57
N ASP A 321 -25.94 -6.40 32.85
CA ASP A 321 -26.99 -6.70 33.83
C ASP A 321 -27.70 -5.44 34.39
N GLY A 322 -27.24 -4.23 34.02
CA GLY A 322 -27.71 -2.96 34.56
C GLY A 322 -27.62 -2.84 36.10
N PHE A 323 -26.70 -3.56 36.75
CA PHE A 323 -26.57 -3.76 38.20
C PHE A 323 -27.68 -4.58 38.87
N ILE A 324 -28.56 -5.23 38.10
CA ILE A 324 -29.60 -6.12 38.63
C ILE A 324 -29.17 -7.56 38.36
N ALA A 325 -28.23 -8.07 39.14
CA ALA A 325 -27.48 -9.29 38.82
C ALA A 325 -28.35 -10.53 38.57
N ASP A 326 -29.50 -10.68 39.25
CA ASP A 326 -30.41 -11.81 39.08
C ASP A 326 -31.02 -11.85 37.66
N THR A 327 -31.13 -10.71 36.97
CA THR A 327 -31.65 -10.64 35.60
C THR A 327 -30.76 -11.34 34.59
N ALA A 328 -29.46 -11.51 34.88
CA ALA A 328 -28.54 -12.21 33.99
C ALA A 328 -28.92 -13.69 33.80
N GLU A 329 -29.48 -14.32 34.82
CA GLU A 329 -30.01 -15.69 34.77
C GLU A 329 -31.49 -15.76 34.39
N ASP A 330 -32.22 -14.64 34.50
CA ASP A 330 -33.62 -14.55 34.08
C ASP A 330 -33.74 -14.58 32.55
N MET A 331 -34.47 -15.57 32.05
CA MET A 331 -34.69 -15.77 30.63
C MET A 331 -35.76 -14.84 30.04
N ASP A 332 -36.58 -14.22 30.89
CA ASP A 332 -37.57 -13.22 30.48
C ASP A 332 -37.00 -11.79 30.45
N SER A 333 -35.71 -11.63 30.78
CA SER A 333 -34.99 -10.35 30.72
C SER A 333 -33.97 -10.26 29.60
N PHE A 334 -33.77 -9.06 29.01
CA PHE A 334 -32.73 -8.80 28.01
C PHE A 334 -31.35 -8.54 28.64
N ARG A 335 -31.28 -8.30 29.95
CA ARG A 335 -30.06 -7.95 30.69
C ARG A 335 -29.15 -9.13 30.96
N GLY A 336 -27.84 -8.88 30.95
CA GLY A 336 -26.80 -9.87 31.22
C GLY A 336 -26.76 -10.98 30.17
N LYS A 337 -26.96 -10.60 28.90
CA LYS A 337 -27.11 -11.50 27.75
C LYS A 337 -26.15 -11.13 26.62
N VAL A 338 -25.89 -12.11 25.76
CA VAL A 338 -25.60 -11.86 24.35
C VAL A 338 -26.86 -12.20 23.57
N LEU A 339 -27.41 -11.23 22.84
CA LEU A 339 -28.57 -11.41 21.98
C LEU A 339 -28.12 -11.66 20.54
N ARG A 340 -28.94 -12.36 19.75
CA ARG A 340 -28.74 -12.58 18.31
C ARG A 340 -30.02 -12.20 17.56
N MET A 341 -29.89 -11.33 16.56
CA MET A 341 -31.02 -10.84 15.76
C MET A 341 -30.73 -10.80 14.25
N ASN A 342 -31.77 -10.82 13.43
CA ASN A 342 -31.67 -10.47 12.02
C ASN A 342 -31.32 -8.99 11.85
N LEU A 343 -30.84 -8.61 10.66
CA LEU A 343 -30.44 -7.22 10.35
C LEU A 343 -31.63 -6.23 10.32
N ASP A 344 -32.86 -6.73 10.32
CA ASP A 344 -34.08 -5.92 10.49
C ASP A 344 -34.53 -5.83 11.96
N GLY A 345 -33.79 -6.43 12.90
CA GLY A 345 -34.10 -6.45 14.34
C GLY A 345 -35.06 -7.55 14.79
N THR A 346 -35.55 -8.39 13.88
CA THR A 346 -36.39 -9.54 14.25
C THR A 346 -35.57 -10.68 14.86
N ALA A 347 -36.18 -11.49 15.72
CA ALA A 347 -35.54 -12.69 16.28
C ALA A 347 -35.43 -13.82 15.23
N PRO A 348 -34.23 -14.38 14.99
CA PRO A 348 -34.06 -15.56 14.15
C PRO A 348 -34.77 -16.77 14.75
N SER A 349 -35.51 -17.51 13.92
CA SER A 349 -36.26 -18.71 14.34
C SER A 349 -35.37 -19.87 14.79
N ASP A 350 -34.07 -19.83 14.46
CA ASP A 350 -33.06 -20.81 14.86
C ASP A 350 -32.32 -20.42 16.15
N ASN A 351 -32.72 -19.35 16.84
CA ASN A 351 -32.20 -19.01 18.16
C ASN A 351 -32.49 -20.12 19.19
N PRO A 352 -31.57 -20.36 20.16
CA PRO A 352 -31.63 -21.54 21.03
C PRO A 352 -32.88 -21.61 21.93
N PHE A 353 -33.49 -20.47 22.23
CA PHE A 353 -34.65 -20.40 23.12
C PHE A 353 -35.92 -19.85 22.43
N TYR A 354 -35.89 -19.73 21.10
CA TYR A 354 -36.99 -19.22 20.30
C TYR A 354 -38.27 -20.04 20.51
N LYS A 355 -39.40 -19.36 20.77
CA LYS A 355 -40.70 -19.99 21.01
C LYS A 355 -41.70 -19.79 19.87
N GLY A 356 -41.48 -18.85 18.96
CA GLY A 356 -42.36 -18.64 17.80
C GLY A 356 -43.79 -18.23 18.15
N THR A 357 -43.99 -17.55 19.28
CA THR A 357 -45.32 -17.16 19.77
C THR A 357 -45.88 -15.91 19.09
N GLY A 358 -45.06 -15.21 18.28
CA GLY A 358 -45.37 -13.91 17.68
C GLY A 358 -45.32 -12.74 18.68
N LYS A 359 -44.99 -12.99 19.95
CA LYS A 359 -44.79 -11.95 20.96
C LYS A 359 -43.36 -11.47 20.96
N PHE A 360 -43.14 -10.18 21.19
CA PHE A 360 -41.82 -9.64 21.44
C PHE A 360 -41.38 -9.97 22.88
N GLN A 361 -40.39 -10.85 23.04
CA GLN A 361 -39.97 -11.40 24.33
C GLN A 361 -38.47 -11.74 24.33
N ALA A 362 -37.80 -11.57 25.47
CA ALA A 362 -36.34 -11.72 25.57
C ALA A 362 -35.83 -13.11 25.12
N LYS A 363 -36.53 -14.19 25.51
CA LYS A 363 -36.18 -15.58 25.15
C LYS A 363 -35.93 -15.78 23.67
N ASP A 364 -36.67 -15.09 22.81
CA ASP A 364 -36.55 -15.29 21.36
C ASP A 364 -35.24 -14.70 20.80
N TYR A 365 -34.60 -13.77 21.53
CA TYR A 365 -33.36 -13.11 21.16
C TYR A 365 -32.11 -13.68 21.81
N ILE A 366 -32.24 -14.39 22.95
CA ILE A 366 -31.09 -14.83 23.74
C ILE A 366 -30.25 -15.85 22.96
N TRP A 367 -28.97 -15.50 22.75
CA TRP A 367 -27.94 -16.42 22.28
C TRP A 367 -27.17 -17.04 23.43
N ALA A 368 -26.79 -16.24 24.42
CA ALA A 368 -26.12 -16.64 25.65
C ALA A 368 -26.60 -15.78 26.83
N TYR A 369 -26.50 -16.32 28.05
CA TYR A 369 -27.00 -15.67 29.27
C TYR A 369 -26.10 -15.89 30.48
N GLY A 370 -26.32 -15.14 31.56
CA GLY A 370 -25.49 -15.20 32.77
C GLY A 370 -24.19 -14.39 32.63
N LEU A 371 -24.22 -13.27 31.91
CA LEU A 371 -23.09 -12.34 31.81
C LEU A 371 -23.30 -11.12 32.72
N ARG A 372 -22.22 -10.50 33.18
CA ARG A 372 -22.27 -9.30 34.04
C ARG A 372 -22.25 -8.02 33.22
N ASN A 373 -21.11 -7.75 32.60
CA ASN A 373 -20.87 -6.57 31.79
C ASN A 373 -19.97 -6.96 30.60
N PRO A 374 -20.52 -7.69 29.62
CA PRO A 374 -19.79 -8.06 28.42
C PRO A 374 -19.58 -6.81 27.57
N PHE A 375 -18.36 -6.29 27.56
CA PHE A 375 -18.06 -4.97 26.97
C PHE A 375 -17.57 -5.07 25.53
N GLY A 376 -16.82 -6.14 25.24
CA GLY A 376 -16.19 -6.35 23.94
C GLY A 376 -16.50 -7.74 23.42
N GLY A 377 -16.75 -7.83 22.11
CA GLY A 377 -17.02 -9.09 21.43
C GLY A 377 -16.50 -9.06 20.00
N ALA A 378 -15.93 -10.18 19.56
CA ALA A 378 -15.48 -10.34 18.18
C ALA A 378 -15.59 -11.80 17.74
N TRP A 379 -15.71 -12.00 16.43
CA TRP A 379 -15.63 -13.32 15.82
C TRP A 379 -14.20 -13.60 15.40
N ARG A 380 -13.77 -14.84 15.62
CA ARG A 380 -12.52 -15.36 15.11
C ARG A 380 -12.85 -16.25 13.93
N GLN A 381 -12.43 -15.86 12.73
CA GLN A 381 -12.74 -16.55 11.48
C GLN A 381 -12.16 -17.97 11.43
N VAL A 382 -10.92 -18.17 11.90
CA VAL A 382 -10.25 -19.48 11.74
C VAL A 382 -10.96 -20.64 12.47
N ASP A 383 -11.71 -20.36 13.54
CA ASP A 383 -12.53 -21.37 14.24
C ASP A 383 -14.04 -21.11 14.17
N GLY A 384 -14.44 -19.99 13.56
CA GLY A 384 -15.83 -19.56 13.43
C GLY A 384 -16.52 -19.33 14.78
N GLN A 385 -15.77 -19.02 15.84
CA GLN A 385 -16.34 -18.84 17.18
C GLN A 385 -16.45 -17.36 17.57
N HIS A 386 -17.45 -17.07 18.39
CA HIS A 386 -17.59 -15.77 19.02
C HIS A 386 -16.86 -15.76 20.35
N TYR A 387 -16.16 -14.66 20.62
CA TYR A 387 -15.40 -14.45 21.84
C TYR A 387 -15.82 -13.14 22.48
N SER A 388 -15.83 -13.09 23.81
CA SER A 388 -16.20 -11.93 24.59
C SER A 388 -15.25 -11.70 25.75
N VAL A 389 -15.06 -10.42 26.07
CA VAL A 389 -14.42 -9.98 27.30
C VAL A 389 -15.39 -9.17 28.15
N GLU A 390 -15.30 -9.37 29.46
CA GLU A 390 -16.29 -8.92 30.42
C GLU A 390 -15.62 -8.43 31.70
N ASN A 391 -16.20 -7.38 32.31
CA ASN A 391 -15.73 -6.83 33.57
C ASN A 391 -16.37 -7.54 34.77
N GLY A 392 -15.55 -7.90 35.75
CA GLY A 392 -15.98 -8.39 37.05
C GLY A 392 -16.28 -7.28 38.06
N PRO A 393 -16.86 -7.62 39.23
CA PRO A 393 -17.28 -6.63 40.23
C PRO A 393 -16.13 -5.94 40.97
N SER A 394 -14.93 -6.54 40.97
CA SER A 394 -13.66 -6.04 41.56
C SER A 394 -12.51 -7.03 41.37
N VAL A 395 -12.85 -8.27 41.06
CA VAL A 395 -11.95 -9.38 40.71
C VAL A 395 -12.55 -10.17 39.56
N ASN A 396 -11.76 -11.05 38.95
CA ASN A 396 -12.21 -12.02 37.93
C ASN A 396 -12.86 -11.37 36.71
N ASP A 397 -12.18 -10.43 36.04
CA ASP A 397 -12.56 -10.14 34.66
C ASP A 397 -12.42 -11.42 33.84
N ARG A 398 -13.27 -11.61 32.84
CA ARG A 398 -13.36 -12.86 32.08
C ARG A 398 -13.10 -12.61 30.61
N PHE A 399 -12.29 -13.49 30.02
CA PHE A 399 -12.25 -13.75 28.59
C PHE A 399 -12.89 -15.11 28.36
N ALA A 400 -13.93 -15.18 27.53
CA ALA A 400 -14.70 -16.39 27.26
C ALA A 400 -14.99 -16.59 25.77
N ARG A 401 -15.16 -17.86 25.38
CA ARG A 401 -15.82 -18.24 24.12
C ARG A 401 -17.33 -18.25 24.33
N ILE A 402 -18.07 -17.50 23.52
CA ILE A 402 -19.53 -17.40 23.54
C ILE A 402 -20.16 -18.46 22.64
N THR A 403 -21.01 -19.31 23.21
CA THR A 403 -21.61 -20.47 22.52
C THR A 403 -23.14 -20.41 22.52
N LYS A 404 -23.75 -21.05 21.51
CA LYS A 404 -25.21 -21.13 21.35
C LYS A 404 -25.86 -21.75 22.57
N GLY A 405 -26.76 -21.00 23.24
CA GLY A 405 -27.46 -21.42 24.45
C GLY A 405 -26.58 -21.45 25.70
N GLY A 406 -25.35 -20.92 25.63
CA GLY A 406 -24.38 -20.99 26.71
C GLY A 406 -24.81 -20.23 27.96
N ARG A 407 -24.58 -20.85 29.12
CA ARG A 407 -24.78 -20.27 30.45
C ARG A 407 -23.46 -19.81 31.04
N TYR A 408 -23.39 -18.57 31.51
CA TYR A 408 -22.17 -17.93 31.97
C TYR A 408 -22.17 -17.56 33.47
N HIS A 409 -23.21 -17.98 34.20
CA HIS A 409 -23.24 -18.13 35.66
C HIS A 409 -23.12 -16.85 36.51
N TRP A 410 -23.17 -15.64 35.91
CA TRP A 410 -23.29 -14.43 36.71
C TRP A 410 -24.68 -14.33 37.34
N SER A 411 -24.69 -14.25 38.67
CA SER A 411 -25.88 -14.04 39.50
C SER A 411 -25.52 -13.22 40.75
N GLY A 412 -24.59 -12.26 40.60
CA GLY A 412 -24.10 -11.39 41.67
C GLY A 412 -22.81 -11.85 42.35
N GLY A 413 -22.46 -13.14 42.24
CA GLY A 413 -21.24 -13.71 42.83
C GLY A 413 -20.05 -13.76 41.87
N ALA A 414 -18.86 -13.31 42.32
CA ALA A 414 -17.62 -13.32 41.51
C ALA A 414 -17.13 -14.73 41.09
N SER A 415 -17.62 -15.80 41.74
CA SER A 415 -17.33 -17.18 41.35
C SER A 415 -18.06 -17.62 40.07
N GLY A 416 -19.13 -16.92 39.68
CA GLY A 416 -19.80 -17.14 38.39
C GLY A 416 -18.86 -16.85 37.21
N LEU A 417 -18.03 -15.81 37.35
CA LEU A 417 -17.12 -15.35 36.29
C LEU A 417 -15.93 -16.26 36.03
N THR A 418 -15.68 -17.26 36.87
CA THR A 418 -14.63 -18.27 36.59
C THR A 418 -15.16 -19.45 35.79
N LYS A 419 -16.49 -19.59 35.69
CA LYS A 419 -17.12 -20.66 34.90
C LYS A 419 -17.18 -20.25 33.43
N ASN A 420 -16.88 -21.21 32.55
CA ASN A 420 -16.80 -21.02 31.09
C ASN A 420 -15.86 -19.88 30.67
N ALA A 421 -14.85 -19.60 31.51
CA ALA A 421 -13.76 -18.68 31.21
C ALA A 421 -12.62 -19.43 30.51
N LEU A 422 -12.07 -18.83 29.45
CA LEU A 422 -10.77 -19.23 28.89
C LEU A 422 -9.63 -18.63 29.70
N TYR A 423 -9.84 -17.42 30.22
CA TYR A 423 -8.89 -16.73 31.07
C TYR A 423 -9.62 -15.83 32.06
N ASN A 424 -9.08 -15.73 33.27
CA ASN A 424 -9.55 -14.79 34.29
C ASN A 424 -8.41 -13.88 34.75
N TRP A 425 -8.63 -12.57 34.66
CA TRP A 425 -7.77 -11.63 35.37
C TRP A 425 -8.18 -11.59 36.85
N LYS A 426 -7.31 -12.09 37.72
CA LYS A 426 -7.55 -12.10 39.17
C LYS A 426 -7.85 -10.71 39.72
N GLU A 427 -7.07 -9.72 39.28
CA GLU A 427 -7.36 -8.30 39.51
C GLU A 427 -8.02 -7.70 38.29
N THR A 428 -9.08 -6.92 38.51
CA THR A 428 -9.80 -6.21 37.45
C THR A 428 -8.85 -5.31 36.63
N GLN A 429 -8.70 -5.65 35.36
CA GLN A 429 -7.99 -4.87 34.34
C GLN A 429 -8.93 -4.01 33.49
N GLY A 430 -10.24 -4.29 33.51
CA GLY A 430 -11.24 -3.60 32.70
C GLY A 430 -11.07 -3.91 31.20
N PRO A 431 -11.19 -5.17 30.76
CA PRO A 431 -11.18 -5.45 29.34
C PRO A 431 -12.42 -4.88 28.66
N VAL A 432 -12.25 -4.07 27.62
CA VAL A 432 -13.35 -3.33 26.97
C VAL A 432 -13.49 -3.61 25.47
N GLY A 433 -12.46 -4.14 24.83
CA GLY A 433 -12.48 -4.51 23.43
C GLY A 433 -11.65 -5.77 23.19
N ILE A 434 -12.06 -6.57 22.22
CA ILE A 434 -11.32 -7.72 21.73
C ILE A 434 -11.39 -7.70 20.21
N THR A 435 -10.28 -8.03 19.56
CA THR A 435 -10.24 -8.26 18.11
C THR A 435 -9.18 -9.30 17.77
N PHE A 436 -9.22 -9.80 16.53
CA PHE A 436 -8.27 -10.78 16.03
C PHE A 436 -7.51 -10.18 14.84
N THR A 437 -6.22 -10.49 14.72
CA THR A 437 -5.44 -10.16 13.51
C THR A 437 -5.43 -11.39 12.62
N GLU A 438 -6.32 -11.44 11.64
CA GLU A 438 -6.54 -12.63 10.82
C GLU A 438 -6.00 -12.44 9.40
N PRO A 439 -5.42 -13.47 8.76
CA PRO A 439 -4.81 -13.32 7.43
C PRO A 439 -5.77 -12.75 6.37
N ASN A 440 -7.06 -13.07 6.47
CA ASN A 440 -8.10 -12.63 5.54
C ASN A 440 -8.72 -11.28 5.93
N VAL A 441 -8.31 -10.70 7.07
CA VAL A 441 -8.78 -9.39 7.56
C VAL A 441 -7.60 -8.44 7.53
N TYR A 442 -7.51 -7.63 6.48
CA TYR A 442 -6.42 -6.65 6.27
C TYR A 442 -5.02 -7.25 6.42
N HIS A 443 -4.81 -8.49 5.95
CA HIS A 443 -3.55 -9.21 6.11
C HIS A 443 -3.04 -9.22 7.56
N ALA A 444 -3.95 -9.48 8.50
CA ALA A 444 -3.67 -9.46 9.93
C ALA A 444 -3.02 -8.15 10.40
N ALA A 445 -3.54 -7.01 9.91
CA ALA A 445 -3.07 -5.67 10.26
C ALA A 445 -1.61 -5.37 9.88
N GLY A 446 -1.05 -6.10 8.91
CA GLY A 446 0.36 -6.00 8.54
C GLY A 446 1.31 -6.48 9.64
N PHE A 447 0.81 -7.20 10.65
CA PHE A 447 1.62 -7.81 11.70
C PHE A 447 2.36 -9.04 11.16
N PRO A 448 3.43 -9.51 11.83
CA PRO A 448 4.15 -10.69 11.38
C PRO A 448 3.35 -11.99 11.63
N GLN A 449 3.63 -13.05 10.87
CA GLN A 449 2.80 -14.26 10.80
C GLN A 449 2.57 -14.95 12.17
N GLU A 450 3.52 -14.87 13.09
CA GLU A 450 3.36 -15.41 14.44
C GLU A 450 2.24 -14.74 15.26
N LYS A 451 1.76 -13.57 14.82
CA LYS A 451 0.61 -12.86 15.40
C LYS A 451 -0.72 -13.31 14.82
N TYR A 452 -0.72 -14.08 13.74
CA TYR A 452 -1.95 -14.39 13.01
C TYR A 452 -2.90 -15.22 13.86
N ASN A 453 -4.17 -14.82 13.84
CA ASN A 453 -5.27 -15.40 14.60
C ASN A 453 -5.14 -15.27 16.13
N ASN A 454 -4.21 -14.45 16.65
CA ASN A 454 -4.13 -14.11 18.07
C ASN A 454 -5.23 -13.10 18.42
N ALA A 455 -5.68 -13.15 19.69
CA ALA A 455 -6.60 -12.16 20.23
C ALA A 455 -5.83 -10.97 20.79
N PHE A 456 -6.26 -9.75 20.47
CA PHE A 456 -5.79 -8.51 21.07
C PHE A 456 -6.91 -7.94 21.92
N VAL A 457 -6.62 -7.66 23.19
CA VAL A 457 -7.60 -7.19 24.17
C VAL A 457 -7.17 -5.84 24.72
N SER A 458 -8.05 -4.84 24.65
CA SER A 458 -7.85 -3.54 25.27
C SER A 458 -8.27 -3.61 26.71
N LEU A 459 -7.35 -3.27 27.61
CA LEU A 459 -7.58 -3.20 29.04
C LEU A 459 -7.62 -1.72 29.40
N SER A 460 -8.80 -1.17 29.68
CA SER A 460 -8.98 0.25 29.97
C SER A 460 -8.40 0.62 31.35
N GLY A 461 -8.48 -0.29 32.32
CA GLY A 461 -8.15 -0.02 33.71
C GLY A 461 -9.06 1.06 34.31
N PRO A 462 -8.73 1.55 35.52
CA PRO A 462 -9.48 2.64 36.11
C PRO A 462 -9.23 3.92 35.31
N THR A 463 -10.26 4.35 34.59
CA THR A 463 -10.26 5.53 33.71
C THR A 463 -10.02 6.81 34.52
N TYR A 464 -10.55 6.90 35.74
CA TYR A 464 -10.36 8.03 36.66
C TYR A 464 -8.94 8.19 37.22
N ALA A 465 -8.07 7.19 37.09
CA ALA A 465 -6.72 7.18 37.65
C ALA A 465 -5.66 7.54 36.60
N SER A 466 -4.59 8.20 37.05
CA SER A 466 -3.43 8.50 36.19
C SER A 466 -2.61 7.24 35.88
N GLY A 467 -1.82 7.28 34.80
CA GLY A 467 -0.75 6.32 34.53
C GLY A 467 0.59 6.75 35.18
N PRO A 468 1.62 5.87 35.14
CA PRO A 468 1.55 4.42 34.98
C PRO A 468 0.86 3.76 36.17
N GLN A 469 0.20 2.62 35.96
CA GLN A 469 -0.41 1.85 37.04
C GLN A 469 -0.47 0.36 36.74
N ARG A 470 -0.73 -0.44 37.79
CA ARG A 470 -0.81 -1.90 37.65
C ARG A 470 -1.99 -2.36 36.78
N ARG A 471 -3.14 -1.69 36.88
CA ARG A 471 -4.40 -2.12 36.26
C ARG A 471 -4.62 -1.47 34.90
N GLY A 472 -4.71 -2.29 33.86
CA GLY A 472 -5.12 -1.87 32.52
C GLY A 472 -4.27 -0.75 31.92
N LYS A 473 -4.90 0.14 31.14
CA LYS A 473 -4.28 1.14 30.26
C LYS A 473 -3.26 0.53 29.30
N LYS A 474 -3.59 -0.62 28.72
CA LYS A 474 -2.70 -1.40 27.86
C LYS A 474 -3.47 -2.23 26.86
N ILE A 475 -2.80 -2.62 25.78
CA ILE A 475 -3.29 -3.67 24.86
C ILE A 475 -2.45 -4.91 25.12
N VAL A 476 -3.12 -6.05 25.30
CA VAL A 476 -2.46 -7.35 25.49
C VAL A 476 -2.82 -8.31 24.36
N GLU A 477 -1.94 -9.26 24.12
CA GLU A 477 -2.06 -10.30 23.12
C GLU A 477 -2.23 -11.67 23.80
N PHE A 478 -3.19 -12.46 23.31
CA PHE A 478 -3.40 -13.85 23.67
C PHE A 478 -3.10 -14.76 22.49
N GLU A 479 -2.17 -15.69 22.72
CA GLU A 479 -1.92 -16.83 21.83
C GLU A 479 -2.87 -17.99 22.17
N PHE A 480 -3.41 -18.63 21.15
CA PHE A 480 -4.22 -19.84 21.30
C PHE A 480 -3.37 -21.10 21.18
N ASN A 481 -3.62 -22.07 22.04
CA ASN A 481 -3.14 -23.44 21.90
C ASN A 481 -4.01 -24.20 20.90
N LYS A 482 -3.51 -25.35 20.40
CA LYS A 482 -4.22 -26.20 19.44
C LYS A 482 -5.56 -26.72 19.94
N ASP A 483 -5.73 -26.84 21.26
CA ASP A 483 -6.98 -27.30 21.90
C ASP A 483 -8.00 -26.17 22.12
N GLY A 484 -7.67 -24.94 21.73
CA GLY A 484 -8.52 -23.75 21.91
C GLY A 484 -8.39 -23.08 23.28
N SER A 485 -7.54 -23.58 24.18
CA SER A 485 -7.15 -22.84 25.39
C SER A 485 -6.23 -21.66 25.03
N VAL A 486 -6.13 -20.67 25.91
CA VAL A 486 -5.27 -19.49 25.70
C VAL A 486 -4.07 -19.51 26.65
N LYS A 487 -2.94 -18.99 26.18
CA LYS A 487 -1.76 -18.75 27.02
C LYS A 487 -1.92 -17.47 27.85
N ASP A 488 -1.05 -17.29 28.83
CA ASP A 488 -0.96 -16.02 29.56
C ASP A 488 -0.69 -14.85 28.60
N PRO A 489 -1.37 -13.70 28.79
CA PRO A 489 -1.28 -12.60 27.85
C PRO A 489 0.07 -11.90 27.89
N LYS A 490 0.55 -11.48 26.72
CA LYS A 490 1.74 -10.65 26.56
C LYS A 490 1.32 -9.20 26.33
N THR A 491 1.89 -8.25 27.08
CA THR A 491 1.64 -6.82 26.83
C THR A 491 2.21 -6.42 25.47
N LEU A 492 1.40 -5.80 24.60
CA LEU A 492 1.85 -5.22 23.34
C LEU A 492 2.31 -3.77 23.55
N ILE A 493 1.41 -2.95 24.07
CA ILE A 493 1.66 -1.53 24.42
C ILE A 493 1.03 -1.20 25.77
N GLU A 494 1.58 -0.21 26.47
CA GLU A 494 1.10 0.27 27.76
C GLU A 494 1.24 1.78 27.87
N TYR A 495 0.22 2.45 28.41
CA TYR A 495 0.31 3.87 28.71
C TYR A 495 1.15 4.11 29.97
N THR A 496 2.22 4.88 29.81
CA THR A 496 3.19 5.26 30.84
C THR A 496 3.22 6.77 31.12
N GLY A 497 2.37 7.55 30.45
CA GLY A 497 2.24 8.98 30.73
C GLY A 497 1.58 9.28 32.07
N SER A 498 1.70 10.52 32.54
CA SER A 498 1.16 10.98 33.83
C SER A 498 -0.33 11.35 33.82
N GLY A 499 -0.96 11.33 32.65
CA GLY A 499 -2.39 11.64 32.45
C GLY A 499 -3.31 10.48 32.78
N LYS A 500 -4.62 10.69 32.59
CA LYS A 500 -5.67 9.68 32.85
C LYS A 500 -6.10 8.91 31.61
N THR A 501 -5.42 9.09 30.47
CA THR A 501 -5.80 8.42 29.22
C THR A 501 -5.89 6.90 29.39
N SER A 502 -6.68 6.28 28.53
CA SER A 502 -6.99 4.86 28.59
C SER A 502 -7.35 4.37 27.19
N VAL A 503 -7.24 3.06 26.97
CA VAL A 503 -7.60 2.39 25.73
C VAL A 503 -9.12 2.11 25.73
N GLY A 504 -9.79 2.40 24.62
CA GLY A 504 -11.19 2.03 24.38
C GLY A 504 -11.31 0.91 23.35
N GLY A 505 -12.03 1.19 22.26
CA GLY A 505 -12.25 0.26 21.15
C GLY A 505 -11.02 0.02 20.28
N MET A 506 -11.02 -1.10 19.58
CA MET A 506 -9.93 -1.49 18.67
C MET A 506 -10.46 -2.18 17.42
N ALA A 507 -9.76 -2.02 16.30
CA ALA A 507 -10.01 -2.78 15.08
C ALA A 507 -8.71 -2.97 14.27
N PRO A 508 -8.48 -4.14 13.66
CA PRO A 508 -7.45 -4.31 12.66
C PRO A 508 -7.79 -3.44 11.44
N GLY A 509 -6.80 -2.75 10.90
CA GLY A 509 -6.90 -2.00 9.65
C GLY A 509 -5.81 -2.43 8.66
N PRO A 510 -5.75 -1.81 7.46
CA PRO A 510 -4.85 -2.21 6.37
C PRO A 510 -3.36 -2.26 6.73
N ASP A 511 -2.93 -1.44 7.69
CA ASP A 511 -1.51 -1.26 8.02
C ASP A 511 -1.24 -1.14 9.53
N GLY A 512 -2.16 -1.63 10.37
CA GLY A 512 -1.93 -1.70 11.81
C GLY A 512 -3.19 -1.97 12.62
N LEU A 513 -3.00 -2.13 13.93
CA LEU A 513 -4.08 -2.23 14.90
C LEU A 513 -4.47 -0.83 15.35
N TYR A 514 -5.64 -0.36 14.94
CA TYR A 514 -6.19 0.94 15.30
C TYR A 514 -6.90 0.84 16.64
N PHE A 515 -6.76 1.87 17.48
CA PHE A 515 -7.42 1.92 18.77
C PHE A 515 -7.77 3.35 19.19
N THR A 516 -8.85 3.47 19.96
CA THR A 516 -9.28 4.74 20.54
C THR A 516 -8.58 4.97 21.88
N THR A 517 -8.22 6.22 22.16
CA THR A 517 -7.97 6.69 23.53
C THR A 517 -9.22 7.39 24.04
N LEU A 518 -9.58 7.20 25.31
CA LEU A 518 -10.83 7.77 25.82
C LEU A 518 -10.77 9.30 26.00
N TYR A 519 -9.66 9.84 26.56
CA TYR A 519 -9.44 11.28 26.75
C TYR A 519 -7.97 11.58 27.08
N THR A 520 -7.54 12.83 27.06
CA THR A 520 -6.12 13.22 26.96
C THR A 520 -5.39 13.39 28.29
N LYS A 521 -5.87 14.21 29.24
CA LYS A 521 -5.16 14.56 30.50
C LYS A 521 -6.13 14.94 31.64
N ILE A 522 -5.60 15.30 32.82
CA ILE A 522 -6.32 15.59 34.07
C ILE A 522 -7.31 16.75 33.84
N GLY A 523 -8.60 16.44 33.71
CA GLY A 523 -9.70 17.35 33.41
C GLY A 523 -11.06 16.62 33.50
N ASP A 524 -12.13 17.23 33.03
CA ASP A 524 -13.43 16.57 32.90
C ASP A 524 -13.38 15.57 31.74
N ALA A 525 -13.97 14.39 31.88
CA ALA A 525 -13.93 13.38 30.82
C ALA A 525 -14.74 13.80 29.58
N THR A 526 -15.49 14.89 29.67
CA THR A 526 -16.23 15.52 28.58
C THR A 526 -15.35 16.33 27.62
N ASP A 527 -14.10 16.63 28.00
CA ASP A 527 -13.20 17.47 27.19
C ASP A 527 -12.84 16.77 25.86
N SER A 528 -12.93 17.50 24.75
CA SER A 528 -12.42 17.02 23.47
C SER A 528 -10.89 16.97 23.49
N GLY A 529 -10.31 16.04 22.74
CA GLY A 529 -8.86 15.91 22.64
C GLY A 529 -8.39 14.48 22.45
N ALA A 530 -9.25 13.49 22.74
CA ALA A 530 -8.90 12.10 22.62
C ALA A 530 -8.44 11.74 21.20
N LYS A 531 -7.73 10.63 21.07
CA LYS A 531 -6.98 10.30 19.86
C LYS A 531 -7.40 8.95 19.33
N ILE A 532 -7.30 8.80 18.02
CA ILE A 532 -7.18 7.49 17.39
C ILE A 532 -5.70 7.26 17.14
N LEU A 533 -5.20 6.15 17.67
CA LEU A 533 -3.82 5.74 17.53
C LEU A 533 -3.76 4.43 16.73
N ARG A 534 -2.60 4.12 16.16
CA ARG A 534 -2.33 2.87 15.45
C ARG A 534 -1.05 2.25 15.97
N VAL A 535 -1.10 0.96 16.31
CA VAL A 535 0.08 0.13 16.51
C VAL A 535 0.45 -0.49 15.17
N ARG A 536 1.66 -0.19 14.68
CA ARG A 536 2.14 -0.67 13.37
C ARG A 536 3.42 -1.46 13.54
N TYR A 537 3.54 -2.56 12.81
CA TYR A 537 4.79 -3.31 12.76
C TYR A 537 5.78 -2.58 11.83
N VAL A 538 6.87 -2.09 12.40
CA VAL A 538 8.02 -1.53 11.70
C VAL A 538 9.22 -2.38 12.05
N ARG A 539 9.60 -3.26 11.12
CA ARG A 539 10.82 -4.03 11.32
C ARG A 539 12.01 -3.07 11.36
N LYS A 540 13.01 -3.40 12.18
CA LYS A 540 14.34 -2.78 12.11
C LYS A 540 15.04 -3.36 10.88
N ASP A 541 15.36 -2.52 9.91
CA ASP A 541 15.89 -2.90 8.59
C ASP A 541 17.06 -3.90 8.66
N THR A 542 16.95 -5.00 7.91
CA THR A 542 18.06 -5.91 7.60
C THR A 542 18.81 -5.47 6.32
N GLY A 543 18.39 -4.38 5.69
CA GLY A 543 18.97 -3.87 4.44
C GLY A 543 18.52 -4.59 3.17
N SER A 544 17.63 -5.59 3.24
CA SER A 544 17.07 -6.29 2.06
C SER A 544 15.60 -6.67 2.28
N PRO A 545 14.73 -6.51 1.25
CA PRO A 545 13.30 -6.90 1.30
C PRO A 545 13.04 -8.33 1.77
N VAL A 546 13.86 -9.28 1.34
CA VAL A 546 13.83 -10.68 1.78
C VAL A 546 15.23 -11.14 2.14
N THR A 547 15.34 -12.03 3.13
CA THR A 547 16.60 -12.73 3.41
C THR A 547 16.34 -14.22 3.57
N LEU A 548 16.98 -15.03 2.74
CA LEU A 548 16.98 -16.50 2.83
C LEU A 548 18.10 -16.98 3.75
N TYR A 549 17.86 -18.09 4.45
CA TYR A 549 18.85 -18.76 5.28
C TYR A 549 18.86 -20.27 5.02
N SER A 550 20.05 -20.87 5.06
CA SER A 550 20.22 -22.32 4.91
C SER A 550 19.88 -23.11 6.18
N ASP A 551 19.54 -22.44 7.28
CA ASP A 551 19.15 -23.03 8.56
C ASP A 551 17.77 -22.54 9.00
N GLY A 552 17.04 -23.38 9.74
CA GLY A 552 15.69 -23.09 10.21
C GLY A 552 15.59 -22.03 11.31
N ALA A 553 16.70 -21.66 11.96
CA ALA A 553 16.76 -20.67 13.04
C ALA A 553 17.43 -19.36 12.62
N PHE A 554 17.40 -19.03 11.32
CA PHE A 554 17.99 -17.83 10.73
C PHE A 554 19.50 -17.71 10.94
N LYS A 555 20.21 -18.85 10.92
CA LYS A 555 21.67 -18.94 11.03
C LYS A 555 22.27 -19.48 9.72
N GLY A 556 23.58 -19.67 9.71
CA GLY A 556 24.28 -20.26 8.57
C GLY A 556 24.44 -19.32 7.38
N ASP A 557 24.50 -19.89 6.19
CA ASP A 557 24.59 -19.12 4.95
C ASP A 557 23.29 -18.34 4.73
N SER A 558 23.41 -17.12 4.22
CA SER A 558 22.26 -16.26 3.95
C SER A 558 22.42 -15.50 2.64
N LYS A 559 21.29 -15.11 2.06
CA LYS A 559 21.22 -14.30 0.85
C LYS A 559 20.09 -13.29 0.98
N GLY A 560 20.43 -12.00 0.90
CA GLY A 560 19.47 -10.92 0.73
C GLY A 560 18.96 -10.89 -0.72
N LEU A 561 17.64 -10.75 -0.87
CA LEU A 561 16.94 -10.61 -2.15
C LEU A 561 16.08 -9.34 -2.09
N GLY A 562 16.05 -8.56 -3.18
CA GLY A 562 15.10 -7.46 -3.32
C GLY A 562 13.85 -7.89 -4.07
N THR A 563 13.09 -6.95 -4.63
CA THR A 563 11.93 -7.25 -5.49
C THR A 563 12.40 -7.91 -6.79
N GLY A 564 11.68 -8.92 -7.28
CA GLY A 564 12.09 -9.65 -8.47
C GLY A 564 11.66 -11.12 -8.49
N ILE A 565 11.86 -11.79 -9.62
CA ILE A 565 11.72 -13.25 -9.78
C ILE A 565 13.12 -13.85 -9.75
N PHE A 566 13.38 -14.68 -8.74
CA PHE A 566 14.66 -15.33 -8.47
C PHE A 566 14.55 -16.83 -8.67
N ASP A 567 15.56 -17.42 -9.29
CA ASP A 567 15.74 -18.87 -9.38
C ASP A 567 16.84 -19.34 -8.43
N ALA A 568 17.04 -20.65 -8.38
CA ALA A 568 18.06 -21.27 -7.55
C ALA A 568 19.48 -20.71 -7.75
N ALA A 569 19.82 -20.25 -8.97
CA ALA A 569 21.13 -19.65 -9.23
C ALA A 569 21.30 -18.32 -8.49
N SER A 570 20.20 -17.60 -8.27
CA SER A 570 20.17 -16.30 -7.58
C SER A 570 20.36 -16.41 -6.06
N PHE A 571 20.20 -17.61 -5.47
CA PHE A 571 20.26 -17.81 -4.02
C PHE A 571 21.69 -17.87 -3.44
N GLY A 572 22.70 -17.96 -4.30
CA GLY A 572 24.11 -17.88 -3.91
C GLY A 572 24.54 -19.05 -3.02
N LYS A 573 24.95 -18.76 -1.77
CA LYS A 573 25.42 -19.78 -0.83
C LYS A 573 24.28 -20.60 -0.21
N VAL A 574 23.08 -20.03 -0.17
CA VAL A 574 21.85 -20.77 0.10
C VAL A 574 21.55 -21.51 -1.21
N LYS A 575 21.97 -22.76 -1.35
CA LYS A 575 21.85 -23.53 -2.60
C LYS A 575 20.38 -23.86 -2.91
N ASP A 576 20.13 -24.28 -4.16
CA ASP A 576 18.86 -24.89 -4.56
C ASP A 576 18.42 -25.94 -3.53
N ASN A 577 17.15 -25.91 -3.12
CA ASN A 577 16.60 -26.89 -2.19
C ASN A 577 17.36 -26.96 -0.85
N THR A 578 17.92 -25.83 -0.38
CA THR A 578 18.56 -25.77 0.96
C THR A 578 18.08 -24.60 1.82
N ALA A 579 17.18 -23.75 1.29
CA ALA A 579 16.58 -22.70 2.11
C ALA A 579 15.66 -23.34 3.16
N SER A 580 15.93 -23.06 4.42
CA SER A 580 15.24 -23.63 5.59
C SER A 580 14.52 -22.57 6.44
N SER A 581 14.86 -21.29 6.27
CA SER A 581 14.07 -20.17 6.81
C SER A 581 14.17 -18.94 5.92
N LEU A 582 13.18 -18.06 6.00
CA LEU A 582 13.19 -16.79 5.28
C LEU A 582 12.62 -15.65 6.13
N ARG A 583 13.12 -14.46 5.90
CA ARG A 583 12.67 -13.23 6.56
C ARG A 583 12.15 -12.25 5.52
N VAL A 584 10.96 -11.70 5.73
CA VAL A 584 10.32 -10.73 4.83
C VAL A 584 10.18 -9.39 5.55
N ALA A 585 10.65 -8.32 4.93
CA ALA A 585 10.53 -6.96 5.46
C ALA A 585 9.09 -6.42 5.36
N GLY A 586 8.77 -5.41 6.17
CA GLY A 586 7.45 -4.75 6.12
C GLY A 586 7.19 -4.14 4.75
N GLY A 587 5.95 -4.27 4.25
CA GLY A 587 5.56 -3.80 2.91
C GLY A 587 5.96 -4.73 1.75
N TYR A 588 6.56 -5.89 2.03
CA TYR A 588 6.93 -6.89 1.03
C TYR A 588 6.22 -8.22 1.25
N ARG A 589 6.08 -8.98 0.17
CA ARG A 589 5.43 -10.29 0.10
C ARG A 589 6.23 -11.24 -0.77
N VAL A 590 6.11 -12.54 -0.54
CA VAL A 590 6.90 -13.56 -1.23
C VAL A 590 6.04 -14.72 -1.71
N VAL A 591 6.31 -15.21 -2.92
CA VAL A 591 5.87 -16.53 -3.39
C VAL A 591 7.10 -17.40 -3.64
N ALA A 592 7.25 -18.51 -2.92
CA ALA A 592 8.32 -19.47 -3.11
C ALA A 592 7.78 -20.77 -3.72
N CYS A 593 8.53 -21.39 -4.65
CA CYS A 593 8.11 -22.57 -5.40
C CYS A 593 9.21 -23.65 -5.41
N ASP A 594 8.82 -24.93 -5.50
CA ASP A 594 9.73 -26.09 -5.41
C ASP A 594 10.19 -26.69 -6.75
N ASN A 595 9.84 -26.05 -7.86
CA ASN A 595 10.21 -26.49 -9.21
C ASN A 595 10.99 -25.38 -9.95
N PRO A 596 12.13 -25.69 -10.59
CA PRO A 596 12.91 -24.71 -11.35
C PRO A 596 12.13 -24.08 -12.51
N SER A 597 12.49 -22.82 -12.78
CA SER A 597 11.90 -21.81 -13.70
C SER A 597 11.75 -22.18 -15.19
N THR A 598 11.88 -23.46 -15.56
CA THR A 598 11.87 -23.93 -16.97
C THR A 598 10.62 -24.73 -17.36
N ALA A 599 9.77 -25.11 -16.41
CA ALA A 599 8.46 -25.69 -16.69
C ALA A 599 7.39 -24.60 -16.76
N PRO A 600 6.35 -24.75 -17.61
CA PRO A 600 5.25 -23.78 -17.68
C PRO A 600 4.45 -23.70 -16.37
N ASP A 601 4.46 -24.77 -15.55
CA ASP A 601 3.87 -24.84 -14.22
C ASP A 601 4.99 -24.92 -13.16
N LEU A 602 5.02 -23.93 -12.27
CA LEU A 602 5.79 -23.98 -11.03
C LEU A 602 5.13 -25.03 -10.12
N GLY A 603 5.92 -25.84 -9.44
CA GLY A 603 5.44 -26.99 -8.67
C GLY A 603 4.61 -26.60 -7.45
N THR A 604 4.91 -27.15 -6.28
CA THR A 604 4.31 -26.67 -5.04
C THR A 604 4.79 -25.26 -4.79
N CYS A 605 3.86 -24.31 -4.62
CA CYS A 605 4.18 -22.93 -4.30
C CYS A 605 3.57 -22.52 -2.97
N ARG A 606 4.18 -21.56 -2.29
CA ARG A 606 3.75 -21.05 -1.00
C ARG A 606 3.93 -19.55 -0.88
N TYR A 607 2.98 -18.91 -0.23
CA TYR A 607 2.96 -17.49 0.09
C TYR A 607 3.55 -17.20 1.48
N PHE A 608 4.36 -16.14 1.58
CA PHE A 608 4.86 -15.60 2.84
C PHE A 608 4.68 -14.08 2.91
N GLY A 609 4.01 -13.62 3.98
CA GLY A 609 3.87 -12.19 4.28
C GLY A 609 5.06 -11.61 5.05
N PRO A 610 5.02 -10.32 5.46
CA PRO A 610 6.02 -9.74 6.34
C PRO A 610 6.25 -10.56 7.61
N GLY A 611 7.50 -10.68 8.07
CA GLY A 611 7.84 -11.39 9.30
C GLY A 611 8.97 -12.42 9.17
N ASP A 612 9.18 -13.17 10.24
CA ASP A 612 10.22 -14.19 10.36
C ASP A 612 9.58 -15.59 10.21
N HIS A 613 9.94 -16.31 9.14
CA HIS A 613 9.39 -17.63 8.82
C HIS A 613 10.48 -18.69 9.05
N ALA A 614 10.50 -19.20 10.28
CA ALA A 614 11.42 -20.24 10.72
C ALA A 614 10.95 -21.62 10.25
N ALA A 615 11.89 -22.50 9.94
CA ALA A 615 11.65 -23.91 9.59
C ALA A 615 10.45 -24.06 8.64
N LEU A 616 10.66 -23.78 7.35
CA LEU A 616 9.65 -23.71 6.26
C LEU A 616 8.84 -25.01 6.01
N ASP A 617 8.79 -25.90 7.01
CA ASP A 617 7.95 -27.07 7.16
C ASP A 617 8.00 -27.98 5.93
N VAL A 618 6.90 -28.26 5.24
CA VAL A 618 6.94 -29.15 4.05
C VAL A 618 7.74 -28.56 2.88
N PHE A 619 8.06 -27.27 2.97
CA PHE A 619 8.85 -26.48 2.02
C PHE A 619 10.34 -26.34 2.42
N ASN A 620 10.71 -26.85 3.60
CA ASN A 620 12.08 -26.84 4.08
C ASN A 620 12.98 -27.63 3.13
N ASP A 621 14.07 -27.02 2.67
CA ASP A 621 15.02 -27.66 1.74
C ASP A 621 14.37 -28.08 0.40
N ARG A 622 13.38 -27.32 -0.05
CA ARG A 622 12.68 -27.57 -1.33
C ARG A 622 12.50 -26.32 -2.17
N MET A 623 13.04 -25.17 -1.77
CA MET A 623 12.87 -23.93 -2.52
C MET A 623 13.80 -23.89 -3.74
N SER A 624 13.21 -23.80 -4.94
CA SER A 624 13.92 -23.69 -6.22
C SER A 624 13.66 -22.38 -6.97
N SER A 625 12.58 -21.67 -6.64
CA SER A 625 12.37 -20.30 -7.09
C SER A 625 11.64 -19.48 -6.05
N LEU A 626 11.83 -18.17 -6.10
CA LEU A 626 11.25 -17.23 -5.16
C LEU A 626 10.96 -15.92 -5.89
N THR A 627 9.75 -15.41 -5.73
CA THR A 627 9.37 -14.09 -6.24
C THR A 627 9.06 -13.16 -5.09
N VAL A 628 9.66 -11.98 -5.10
CA VAL A 628 9.48 -10.93 -4.08
C VAL A 628 8.72 -9.76 -4.69
N PHE A 629 7.66 -9.34 -4.00
CA PHE A 629 6.80 -8.22 -4.39
C PHE A 629 6.84 -7.13 -3.33
N GLY A 630 6.80 -5.87 -3.77
CA GLY A 630 6.39 -4.76 -2.91
C GLY A 630 4.86 -4.63 -2.84
N GLY A 631 4.37 -3.60 -2.15
CA GLY A 631 2.96 -3.23 -2.18
C GLY A 631 2.48 -2.90 -3.61
N PRO A 632 1.20 -3.10 -3.92
CA PRO A 632 0.64 -2.79 -5.23
C PRO A 632 0.77 -1.28 -5.50
N VAL A 633 1.30 -0.96 -6.68
CA VAL A 633 1.38 0.42 -7.19
C VAL A 633 0.34 0.56 -8.29
N GLU A 634 -0.45 1.64 -8.24
CA GLU A 634 -1.41 1.95 -9.29
C GLU A 634 -0.67 2.26 -10.60
N GLY A 635 -0.98 1.56 -11.70
CA GLY A 635 -0.23 1.71 -12.95
C GLY A 635 -0.61 0.72 -14.06
N LYS A 636 -0.02 0.94 -15.25
CA LYS A 636 -0.26 0.17 -16.49
C LYS A 636 0.95 -0.72 -16.82
N GLY A 637 0.98 -1.95 -16.31
CA GLY A 637 2.01 -2.95 -16.63
C GLY A 637 1.45 -4.25 -17.22
N VAL A 638 0.29 -4.68 -16.72
CA VAL A 638 -0.44 -5.87 -17.17
C VAL A 638 -1.92 -5.53 -17.31
N THR A 639 -2.61 -6.14 -18.27
CA THR A 639 -4.07 -6.07 -18.38
C THR A 639 -4.65 -7.49 -18.39
N GLY A 640 -5.52 -7.78 -17.42
CA GLY A 640 -6.28 -9.03 -17.37
C GLY A 640 -7.69 -8.86 -17.90
N TYR A 641 -8.19 -9.90 -18.56
CA TYR A 641 -9.50 -9.93 -19.21
C TYR A 641 -10.31 -11.12 -18.72
N ALA A 642 -11.59 -10.89 -18.45
CA ALA A 642 -12.53 -11.90 -17.97
C ALA A 642 -12.80 -13.04 -18.97
N GLU A 643 -12.47 -12.86 -20.24
CA GLU A 643 -12.65 -13.87 -21.28
C GLU A 643 -11.36 -14.10 -22.07
N THR A 644 -11.28 -15.26 -22.74
CA THR A 644 -10.20 -15.55 -23.69
C THR A 644 -10.21 -14.57 -24.88
N GLY A 645 -9.03 -14.32 -25.45
CA GLY A 645 -8.90 -13.45 -26.62
C GLY A 645 -9.11 -11.96 -26.33
N PHE A 646 -8.82 -11.51 -25.11
CA PHE A 646 -8.85 -10.10 -24.68
C PHE A 646 -10.24 -9.47 -24.72
N LYS A 647 -11.25 -10.22 -24.26
CA LYS A 647 -12.67 -9.82 -24.26
C LYS A 647 -13.23 -9.73 -22.83
N GLY A 648 -14.43 -9.18 -22.71
CA GLY A 648 -15.10 -9.00 -21.42
C GLY A 648 -14.51 -7.84 -20.60
N THR A 649 -14.79 -7.84 -19.30
CA THR A 649 -14.27 -6.83 -18.37
C THR A 649 -12.75 -6.90 -18.31
N ALA A 650 -12.11 -5.74 -18.42
CA ALA A 650 -10.66 -5.62 -18.37
C ALA A 650 -10.22 -4.90 -17.10
N GLN A 651 -9.13 -5.37 -16.49
CA GLN A 651 -8.52 -4.79 -15.31
C GLN A 651 -7.05 -4.49 -15.57
N SER A 652 -6.60 -3.28 -15.26
CA SER A 652 -5.18 -2.90 -15.31
C SER A 652 -4.50 -3.21 -13.99
N LEU A 653 -3.34 -3.85 -14.05
CA LEU A 653 -2.54 -4.27 -12.91
C LEU A 653 -1.14 -3.64 -13.03
N GLY A 654 -0.76 -2.84 -12.03
CA GLY A 654 0.59 -2.30 -11.90
C GLY A 654 1.55 -3.27 -11.19
N ALA A 655 2.80 -2.86 -11.00
CA ALA A 655 3.79 -3.64 -10.25
C ALA A 655 3.32 -3.89 -8.80
N GLY A 656 3.69 -5.04 -8.24
CA GLY A 656 3.26 -5.48 -6.92
C GLY A 656 2.28 -6.65 -6.98
N MET A 657 1.75 -7.02 -5.83
CA MET A 657 0.92 -8.22 -5.66
C MET A 657 -0.56 -7.86 -5.54
N HIS A 658 -1.40 -8.53 -6.34
CA HIS A 658 -2.84 -8.35 -6.46
C HIS A 658 -3.56 -9.65 -6.08
N GLU A 659 -4.41 -9.60 -5.07
CA GLU A 659 -5.11 -10.78 -4.55
C GLU A 659 -6.64 -10.66 -4.59
N SER A 660 -7.30 -11.77 -4.93
CA SER A 660 -8.76 -11.88 -4.91
C SER A 660 -9.36 -11.71 -3.51
N VAL A 661 -8.70 -12.24 -2.47
CA VAL A 661 -9.14 -12.15 -1.06
C VAL A 661 -9.10 -10.71 -0.54
N ALA A 662 -8.17 -9.90 -1.05
CA ALA A 662 -8.03 -8.48 -0.70
C ALA A 662 -8.99 -7.58 -1.51
N GLY A 663 -9.80 -8.14 -2.41
CA GLY A 663 -10.67 -7.37 -3.31
C GLY A 663 -9.91 -6.59 -4.39
N GLU A 664 -8.61 -6.88 -4.58
CA GLU A 664 -7.74 -6.18 -5.53
C GLU A 664 -7.90 -6.69 -6.96
N LEU A 665 -8.51 -7.87 -7.15
CA LEU A 665 -8.90 -8.41 -8.46
C LEU A 665 -10.41 -8.24 -8.63
N THR A 666 -10.83 -7.30 -9.49
CA THR A 666 -12.25 -6.91 -9.65
C THR A 666 -12.75 -7.12 -11.08
N GLY A 667 -13.78 -7.96 -11.21
CA GLY A 667 -14.47 -8.29 -12.44
C GLY A 667 -15.16 -9.65 -12.29
N GLY A 668 -16.50 -9.66 -12.18
CA GLY A 668 -17.39 -10.82 -12.09
C GLY A 668 -16.74 -12.15 -11.65
N ASP A 669 -16.78 -12.44 -10.34
CA ASP A 669 -16.05 -13.53 -9.68
C ASP A 669 -14.55 -13.54 -9.99
N SER A 670 -13.72 -13.27 -8.99
CA SER A 670 -12.25 -13.13 -9.08
C SER A 670 -11.49 -14.28 -9.75
N THR A 671 -12.18 -15.40 -10.01
CA THR A 671 -11.78 -16.55 -10.80
C THR A 671 -12.16 -16.39 -12.27
N SER A 672 -12.06 -15.22 -12.89
CA SER A 672 -12.52 -15.00 -14.28
C SER A 672 -11.40 -14.58 -15.25
N ILE A 673 -10.18 -14.32 -14.77
CA ILE A 673 -9.09 -13.93 -15.67
C ILE A 673 -8.73 -15.10 -16.59
N SER A 674 -9.08 -14.94 -17.86
CA SER A 674 -8.95 -15.96 -18.90
C SER A 674 -7.91 -15.57 -19.96
N SER A 675 -7.58 -14.29 -20.12
CA SER A 675 -6.47 -13.83 -20.98
C SER A 675 -5.73 -12.62 -20.39
N LEU A 676 -4.46 -12.46 -20.78
CA LEU A 676 -3.54 -11.45 -20.22
C LEU A 676 -2.75 -10.75 -21.33
N LYS A 677 -2.59 -9.43 -21.22
CA LYS A 677 -1.57 -8.67 -21.94
C LYS A 677 -0.51 -8.21 -20.95
N VAL A 678 0.73 -8.65 -21.15
CA VAL A 678 1.87 -8.31 -20.29
C VAL A 678 2.75 -7.33 -21.05
N GLY A 679 2.85 -6.10 -20.55
CA GLY A 679 3.63 -5.04 -21.16
C GLY A 679 5.12 -5.39 -21.29
N ALA A 680 5.80 -4.74 -22.23
CA ALA A 680 7.24 -4.91 -22.43
C ALA A 680 8.02 -4.66 -21.12
N GLY A 681 9.01 -5.51 -20.84
CA GLY A 681 9.82 -5.44 -19.63
C GLY A 681 9.10 -5.87 -18.34
N HIS A 682 7.83 -6.27 -18.42
CA HIS A 682 7.11 -6.82 -17.26
C HIS A 682 7.12 -8.33 -17.29
N ARG A 683 7.18 -8.91 -16.10
CA ARG A 683 6.93 -10.33 -15.84
C ARG A 683 5.90 -10.44 -14.74
N LEU A 684 5.16 -11.54 -14.71
CA LEU A 684 4.24 -11.80 -13.61
C LEU A 684 4.28 -13.26 -13.18
N ILE A 685 3.89 -13.52 -11.93
CA ILE A 685 3.43 -14.82 -11.48
C ILE A 685 1.90 -14.79 -11.39
N ALA A 686 1.22 -15.80 -11.92
CA ALA A 686 -0.21 -16.01 -11.76
C ALA A 686 -0.42 -17.36 -11.06
N CYS A 687 -1.20 -17.37 -9.99
CA CYS A 687 -1.44 -18.58 -9.19
C CYS A 687 -2.94 -18.83 -8.96
N ASP A 688 -3.27 -20.11 -8.89
CA ASP A 688 -4.50 -20.64 -8.34
C ASP A 688 -4.34 -20.79 -6.81
N LYS A 689 -4.83 -19.82 -6.06
CA LYS A 689 -4.97 -19.84 -4.60
C LYS A 689 -6.40 -20.28 -4.28
N ASP A 690 -6.59 -21.56 -3.98
CA ASP A 690 -7.85 -22.06 -3.44
C ASP A 690 -8.25 -21.17 -2.23
N ARG A 691 -9.52 -20.72 -2.22
CA ARG A 691 -10.09 -19.65 -1.36
C ARG A 691 -9.99 -19.86 0.16
N SER A 692 -9.21 -20.82 0.64
CA SER A 692 -9.20 -21.31 2.02
C SER A 692 -7.99 -20.86 2.84
N GLY A 693 -7.58 -19.60 2.81
CA GLY A 693 -6.60 -19.03 3.76
C GLY A 693 -5.29 -19.82 3.94
N SER A 694 -4.97 -20.72 3.01
CA SER A 694 -3.79 -21.59 3.07
C SER A 694 -2.59 -20.77 2.58
N ALA A 695 -1.45 -20.98 3.21
CA ALA A 695 -0.19 -20.48 2.68
C ALA A 695 0.18 -21.23 1.38
N ASP A 696 -0.31 -22.46 1.19
CA ASP A 696 -0.05 -23.27 0.01
C ASP A 696 -0.88 -22.78 -1.18
N LEU A 697 -0.19 -22.56 -2.29
CA LEU A 697 -0.76 -22.17 -3.57
C LEU A 697 -0.89 -23.43 -4.44
N GLY A 698 -1.94 -23.47 -5.26
CA GLY A 698 -2.15 -24.48 -6.29
C GLY A 698 -1.22 -24.27 -7.48
N VAL A 699 -1.74 -24.35 -8.71
CA VAL A 699 -0.92 -24.16 -9.90
C VAL A 699 -0.43 -22.72 -9.98
N CYS A 700 0.87 -22.52 -10.17
CA CYS A 700 1.46 -21.20 -10.40
C CYS A 700 2.23 -21.16 -11.72
N ARG A 701 2.20 -20.02 -12.43
CA ARG A 701 2.91 -19.82 -13.70
C ARG A 701 3.62 -18.48 -13.73
N ILE A 702 4.84 -18.45 -14.24
CA ILE A 702 5.52 -17.19 -14.59
C ILE A 702 5.27 -16.88 -16.06
N LEU A 703 4.76 -15.68 -16.34
CA LEU A 703 4.54 -15.17 -17.69
C LEU A 703 5.45 -13.97 -17.93
N GLY A 704 6.18 -13.97 -19.04
CA GLY A 704 6.96 -12.81 -19.50
C GLY A 704 6.12 -11.83 -20.29
N SER A 705 6.74 -10.79 -20.85
CA SER A 705 6.07 -9.85 -21.74
C SER A 705 5.44 -10.55 -22.94
N GLY A 706 4.24 -10.13 -23.33
CA GLY A 706 3.53 -10.70 -24.47
C GLY A 706 2.02 -10.74 -24.29
N ASP A 707 1.36 -11.16 -25.38
CA ASP A 707 -0.09 -11.28 -25.48
C ASP A 707 -0.49 -12.76 -25.31
N TYR A 708 -1.13 -13.07 -24.18
CA TYR A 708 -1.61 -14.40 -23.84
C TYR A 708 -3.11 -14.48 -24.06
N ALA A 709 -3.52 -14.91 -25.25
CA ALA A 709 -4.94 -15.06 -25.61
C ALA A 709 -5.69 -16.09 -24.73
N THR A 710 -4.97 -16.94 -24.01
CA THR A 710 -5.47 -17.79 -22.92
C THR A 710 -4.38 -18.01 -21.87
N VAL A 711 -4.77 -18.17 -20.60
CA VAL A 711 -3.86 -18.55 -19.50
C VAL A 711 -3.81 -20.07 -19.23
N GLY A 712 -4.51 -20.87 -20.04
CA GLY A 712 -4.43 -22.33 -20.02
C GLY A 712 -5.06 -22.97 -18.77
N ALA A 713 -4.31 -23.77 -18.01
CA ALA A 713 -4.83 -24.49 -16.84
C ALA A 713 -5.31 -23.56 -15.71
N LEU A 714 -4.87 -22.30 -15.73
CA LEU A 714 -5.30 -21.24 -14.81
C LEU A 714 -6.59 -20.53 -15.25
N ASN A 715 -7.18 -20.92 -16.39
CA ASN A 715 -8.40 -20.30 -16.87
C ASN A 715 -9.48 -20.42 -15.80
N ASP A 716 -10.05 -19.29 -15.44
CA ASP A 716 -11.05 -19.17 -14.38
C ASP A 716 -10.61 -19.69 -13.00
N LYS A 717 -9.31 -19.62 -12.70
CA LYS A 717 -8.74 -20.08 -11.43
C LYS A 717 -7.73 -19.12 -10.82
N ILE A 718 -7.28 -18.13 -11.58
CA ILE A 718 -6.35 -17.12 -11.07
C ILE A 718 -7.00 -16.39 -9.90
N SER A 719 -6.31 -16.36 -8.78
CA SER A 719 -6.76 -15.69 -7.55
C SER A 719 -5.65 -14.88 -6.89
N LEU A 720 -4.44 -14.94 -7.47
CA LEU A 720 -3.26 -14.18 -7.09
C LEU A 720 -2.47 -13.86 -8.37
N ILE A 721 -2.15 -12.58 -8.57
CA ILE A 721 -1.22 -12.10 -9.60
C ILE A 721 -0.15 -11.24 -8.95
N GLY A 722 1.12 -11.58 -9.12
CA GLY A 722 2.25 -10.73 -8.74
C GLY A 722 2.97 -10.20 -9.96
N VAL A 723 3.03 -8.87 -10.14
CA VAL A 723 3.68 -8.21 -11.28
C VAL A 723 5.04 -7.65 -10.87
N VAL A 724 6.07 -7.93 -11.67
CA VAL A 724 7.46 -7.45 -11.52
C VAL A 724 7.82 -6.55 -12.72
N GLY A 725 8.42 -5.40 -12.44
CA GLY A 725 8.84 -4.41 -13.44
C GLY A 725 10.19 -4.72 -14.13
N PRO A 726 10.61 -3.88 -15.10
CA PRO A 726 11.80 -4.12 -15.94
C PRO A 726 13.15 -3.97 -15.21
N PRO A 727 14.20 -4.76 -15.56
CA PRO A 727 15.48 -4.82 -14.84
C PRO A 727 16.23 -3.50 -14.67
N VAL A 728 16.28 -2.67 -15.72
CA VAL A 728 16.84 -1.32 -15.66
C VAL A 728 15.90 -0.39 -16.40
N THR A 729 15.68 0.79 -15.84
CA THR A 729 15.07 1.90 -16.58
C THR A 729 15.96 3.12 -16.45
N VAL A 730 16.32 3.73 -17.56
CA VAL A 730 17.09 4.97 -17.59
C VAL A 730 16.21 6.12 -18.06
N PHE A 731 16.60 7.33 -17.68
CA PHE A 731 15.74 8.49 -17.73
C PHE A 731 16.54 9.70 -18.21
N SER A 732 15.91 10.50 -19.08
CA SER A 732 16.58 11.65 -19.68
C SER A 732 16.74 12.85 -18.75
N GLU A 733 16.28 12.72 -17.51
CA GLU A 733 16.39 13.75 -16.48
C GLU A 733 16.68 13.10 -15.12
N ALA A 734 17.11 13.91 -14.15
CA ALA A 734 17.40 13.49 -12.78
C ALA A 734 16.18 12.87 -12.05
N LYS A 735 16.44 12.01 -11.06
CA LYS A 735 15.41 11.40 -10.18
C LYS A 735 14.30 10.65 -10.93
N SER A 736 14.69 9.89 -11.96
CA SER A 736 13.83 9.04 -12.79
C SER A 736 12.71 9.79 -13.54
N LYS A 737 13.02 10.95 -14.13
CA LYS A 737 12.06 11.82 -14.84
C LYS A 737 12.37 11.95 -16.34
N GLY A 738 11.51 12.64 -17.08
CA GLY A 738 11.69 12.84 -18.51
C GLY A 738 11.39 11.58 -19.34
N LYS A 739 12.05 11.43 -20.48
CA LYS A 739 11.88 10.25 -21.34
C LYS A 739 12.52 9.04 -20.68
N GLY A 740 11.73 8.01 -20.43
CA GLY A 740 12.20 6.74 -19.88
C GLY A 740 12.43 5.69 -20.96
N GLN A 741 13.50 4.90 -20.82
CA GLN A 741 13.70 3.69 -21.62
C GLN A 741 14.13 2.53 -20.71
N SER A 742 13.47 1.38 -20.87
CA SER A 742 13.74 0.18 -20.08
C SER A 742 14.57 -0.85 -20.86
N PHE A 743 15.42 -1.60 -20.14
CA PHE A 743 16.40 -2.52 -20.70
C PHE A 743 16.42 -3.87 -19.97
N GLU A 744 16.56 -4.94 -20.75
CA GLU A 744 16.83 -6.31 -20.28
C GLU A 744 18.34 -6.55 -20.10
N THR A 745 18.76 -7.73 -19.61
CA THR A 745 20.18 -8.10 -19.60
C THR A 745 20.78 -8.10 -21.02
N GLY A 746 21.94 -7.48 -21.18
CA GLY A 746 22.63 -7.32 -22.46
C GLY A 746 23.47 -6.05 -22.49
N VAL A 747 23.99 -5.71 -23.66
CA VAL A 747 24.71 -4.45 -23.89
C VAL A 747 23.99 -3.65 -24.97
N TYR A 748 23.80 -2.36 -24.69
CA TYR A 748 23.05 -1.43 -25.52
C TYR A 748 23.94 -0.23 -25.88
N GLU A 749 24.00 0.06 -27.17
CA GLU A 749 24.87 1.09 -27.74
C GLU A 749 24.06 2.24 -28.34
N GLY A 750 24.34 3.46 -27.90
CA GLY A 750 23.77 4.68 -28.47
C GLY A 750 24.08 4.84 -29.95
N SER A 751 25.33 4.54 -30.36
CA SER A 751 25.77 4.58 -31.77
C SER A 751 25.01 3.62 -32.70
N ARG A 752 24.34 2.59 -32.15
CA ARG A 752 23.48 1.64 -32.88
C ARG A 752 22.00 2.03 -32.84
N GLY A 753 21.68 3.16 -32.20
CA GLY A 753 20.32 3.65 -31.98
C GLY A 753 19.57 2.91 -30.88
N GLU A 754 20.26 2.12 -30.04
CA GLU A 754 19.61 1.26 -29.04
C GLU A 754 19.17 2.06 -27.79
N LEU A 755 19.59 3.32 -27.66
CA LEU A 755 19.16 4.27 -26.63
C LEU A 755 18.16 5.32 -27.14
N SER A 756 17.53 5.10 -28.30
CA SER A 756 16.80 6.15 -29.02
C SER A 756 15.57 6.75 -28.29
N ALA A 757 14.96 6.02 -27.35
CA ALA A 757 13.77 6.52 -26.66
C ALA A 757 14.13 7.53 -25.55
N VAL A 758 15.25 7.30 -24.85
CA VAL A 758 15.80 8.25 -23.86
C VAL A 758 16.71 9.29 -24.50
N GLY A 759 17.50 8.88 -25.51
CA GLY A 759 18.54 9.66 -26.18
C GLY A 759 19.95 9.16 -25.85
N ASP A 760 20.80 9.07 -26.87
CA ASP A 760 22.26 8.88 -26.68
C ASP A 760 22.84 10.15 -26.04
N ASP A 761 23.74 10.00 -25.06
CA ASP A 761 24.29 11.12 -24.28
C ASP A 761 23.20 12.03 -23.68
N ALA A 762 22.10 11.43 -23.23
CA ALA A 762 20.96 12.17 -22.66
C ALA A 762 20.48 11.59 -21.33
N ILE A 763 21.18 10.60 -20.77
CA ILE A 763 20.75 9.91 -19.54
C ILE A 763 21.27 10.67 -18.32
N SER A 764 20.36 11.18 -17.49
CA SER A 764 20.69 11.92 -16.26
C SER A 764 20.23 11.20 -14.98
N SER A 765 19.47 10.11 -15.11
CA SER A 765 19.25 9.16 -14.01
C SER A 765 18.89 7.75 -14.49
N LEU A 766 19.02 6.80 -13.57
CA LEU A 766 18.74 5.40 -13.83
C LEU A 766 18.19 4.70 -12.59
N ARG A 767 17.38 3.67 -12.82
CA ARG A 767 16.86 2.75 -11.83
C ARG A 767 17.30 1.35 -12.18
N VAL A 768 17.95 0.67 -11.25
CA VAL A 768 18.37 -0.73 -11.37
C VAL A 768 17.54 -1.55 -10.40
N GLU A 769 16.78 -2.52 -10.90
CA GLU A 769 15.99 -3.40 -10.05
C GLU A 769 16.90 -4.37 -9.25
N PRO A 770 16.50 -4.79 -8.05
CA PRO A 770 17.26 -5.74 -7.26
C PRO A 770 17.53 -7.08 -7.96
N GLY A 771 18.74 -7.62 -7.81
CA GLY A 771 19.21 -8.82 -8.54
C GLY A 771 19.92 -8.52 -9.86
N TYR A 772 19.92 -7.25 -10.28
CA TYR A 772 20.62 -6.76 -11.45
C TYR A 772 21.71 -5.74 -11.08
N ARG A 773 22.65 -5.56 -12.00
CA ARG A 773 23.71 -4.56 -11.96
C ARG A 773 23.82 -3.91 -13.33
N LEU A 774 24.22 -2.65 -13.32
CA LEU A 774 24.47 -1.89 -14.52
C LEU A 774 25.91 -1.38 -14.51
N VAL A 775 26.62 -1.50 -15.63
CA VAL A 775 27.79 -0.66 -15.92
C VAL A 775 27.37 0.32 -17.00
N ALA A 776 27.50 1.62 -16.73
CA ALA A 776 27.23 2.66 -17.71
C ALA A 776 28.53 3.38 -18.05
N CYS A 777 28.75 3.63 -19.34
CA CYS A 777 29.97 4.25 -19.85
C CYS A 777 29.67 5.43 -20.76
N ALA A 778 30.56 6.41 -20.74
CA ALA A 778 30.41 7.64 -21.52
C ALA A 778 31.07 7.63 -22.91
N GLY A 779 31.54 6.48 -23.39
CA GLY A 779 32.34 6.40 -24.62
C GLY A 779 31.51 6.23 -25.90
N ASP A 780 31.76 7.11 -26.87
CA ASP A 780 31.29 7.12 -28.26
C ASP A 780 32.11 6.22 -29.22
N GLY A 781 33.01 5.39 -28.67
CA GLY A 781 33.96 4.58 -29.44
C GLY A 781 33.29 3.53 -30.33
N LYS A 782 33.40 3.68 -31.65
CA LYS A 782 32.93 2.70 -32.64
C LYS A 782 33.55 1.31 -32.39
N THR A 783 32.76 0.34 -31.93
CA THR A 783 33.17 -1.05 -31.65
C THR A 783 33.42 -1.89 -32.91
N GLY A 784 33.39 -1.30 -34.09
CA GLY A 784 33.56 -2.00 -35.37
C GLY A 784 34.99 -2.49 -35.69
N SER A 785 36.00 -2.11 -34.91
CA SER A 785 37.41 -2.48 -35.20
C SER A 785 38.21 -2.85 -33.94
N GLY A 786 38.11 -4.11 -33.51
CA GLY A 786 39.15 -4.87 -32.79
C GLY A 786 39.58 -4.46 -31.36
N LEU A 787 39.71 -3.17 -31.05
CA LEU A 787 40.17 -2.62 -29.77
C LEU A 787 39.59 -1.19 -29.63
N ALA A 788 38.46 -1.02 -28.93
CA ALA A 788 37.85 0.29 -28.67
C ALA A 788 37.92 0.60 -27.16
N THR A 789 38.43 1.77 -26.80
CA THR A 789 38.41 2.30 -25.43
C THR A 789 37.01 2.89 -25.18
N LEU A 790 36.32 2.45 -24.12
CA LEU A 790 34.92 2.76 -23.82
C LEU A 790 34.73 4.03 -22.98
N GLY A 791 35.77 4.86 -22.84
CA GLY A 791 35.75 6.05 -21.98
C GLY A 791 35.72 5.70 -20.50
N ARG A 792 35.20 6.64 -19.67
CA ARG A 792 34.98 6.43 -18.24
C ARG A 792 33.68 5.64 -18.02
N CYS A 793 33.73 4.67 -17.11
CA CYS A 793 32.57 3.86 -16.75
C CYS A 793 32.31 3.88 -15.25
N ARG A 794 31.06 3.71 -14.86
CA ARG A 794 30.66 3.50 -13.46
C ARG A 794 29.78 2.27 -13.33
N SER A 795 29.94 1.58 -12.21
CA SER A 795 29.05 0.49 -11.83
C SER A 795 27.92 1.04 -10.94
N PHE A 796 26.70 0.54 -11.16
CA PHE A 796 25.51 0.91 -10.42
C PHE A 796 24.88 -0.36 -9.81
N PRO A 797 24.81 -0.46 -8.48
CA PRO A 797 24.06 -1.52 -7.82
C PRO A 797 22.56 -1.28 -7.96
N ALA A 798 21.74 -2.21 -7.47
CA ALA A 798 20.31 -2.02 -7.35
C ALA A 798 19.95 -0.73 -6.59
N GLY A 799 18.92 -0.03 -7.06
CA GLY A 799 18.47 1.24 -6.52
C GLY A 799 18.24 2.30 -7.60
N GLU A 800 17.79 3.48 -7.16
CA GLU A 800 17.63 4.65 -8.01
C GLU A 800 18.86 5.56 -7.88
N HIS A 801 19.41 5.98 -9.01
CA HIS A 801 20.67 6.71 -9.10
C HIS A 801 20.47 7.96 -9.95
N THR A 802 20.68 9.12 -9.36
CA THR A 802 20.74 10.39 -10.09
C THR A 802 22.20 10.64 -10.49
N LEU A 803 22.41 10.97 -11.76
CA LEU A 803 23.75 11.21 -12.31
C LEU A 803 24.14 12.69 -12.27
N THR A 804 23.22 13.58 -11.87
CA THR A 804 23.46 15.02 -11.83
C THR A 804 24.69 15.41 -11.05
N GLY A 805 25.60 16.12 -11.71
CA GLY A 805 26.89 16.54 -11.14
C GLY A 805 27.96 15.43 -11.12
N THR A 806 27.69 14.29 -11.76
CA THR A 806 28.70 13.26 -12.06
C THR A 806 29.23 13.44 -13.49
N ASP A 807 30.32 12.76 -13.82
CA ASP A 807 30.90 12.76 -15.16
C ASP A 807 30.17 11.86 -16.17
N LEU A 808 29.11 11.17 -15.74
CA LEU A 808 28.21 10.39 -16.60
C LEU A 808 26.88 11.11 -16.88
N ASP A 809 26.61 12.25 -16.26
CA ASP A 809 25.39 13.05 -16.50
C ASP A 809 25.33 13.48 -17.96
N ASP A 810 24.26 13.11 -18.67
CA ASP A 810 24.09 13.37 -20.10
C ASP A 810 25.27 12.89 -20.95
N GLY A 811 26.00 11.88 -20.46
CA GLY A 811 27.21 11.40 -21.10
C GLY A 811 27.17 9.92 -21.43
N ILE A 812 26.14 9.17 -21.01
CA ILE A 812 26.10 7.71 -21.20
C ILE A 812 25.72 7.36 -22.64
N SER A 813 26.63 6.63 -23.30
CA SER A 813 26.44 6.09 -24.65
C SER A 813 26.43 4.55 -24.70
N LEU A 814 26.73 3.90 -23.57
CA LEU A 814 26.77 2.44 -23.45
C LEU A 814 26.21 1.97 -22.10
N LEU A 815 25.28 1.02 -22.15
CA LEU A 815 24.73 0.33 -20.98
C LEU A 815 25.07 -1.16 -21.04
N LEU A 816 25.66 -1.70 -19.98
CA LEU A 816 25.83 -3.14 -19.78
C LEU A 816 24.97 -3.58 -18.60
N VAL A 817 23.84 -4.22 -18.90
CA VAL A 817 22.90 -4.73 -17.90
C VAL A 817 23.18 -6.21 -17.69
N SER A 818 23.46 -6.63 -16.45
CA SER A 818 23.71 -8.03 -16.13
C SER A 818 22.97 -8.44 -14.85
N GLY A 819 22.58 -9.71 -14.78
CA GLY A 819 22.23 -10.36 -13.52
C GLY A 819 23.46 -10.70 -12.68
N ASP A 820 23.25 -11.38 -11.55
CA ASP A 820 24.32 -11.89 -10.67
C ASP A 820 25.33 -12.80 -11.43
N PRO A 821 26.63 -12.79 -11.08
CA PRO A 821 27.65 -13.49 -11.86
C PRO A 821 27.53 -15.02 -11.78
N VAL A 822 27.61 -15.68 -12.93
CA VAL A 822 27.56 -17.15 -13.06
C VAL A 822 28.96 -17.69 -13.31
N LYS A 823 29.35 -18.76 -12.61
CA LYS A 823 30.63 -19.45 -12.89
C LYS A 823 30.62 -20.07 -14.29
N GLY A 824 31.70 -19.90 -15.05
CA GLY A 824 31.82 -20.47 -16.39
C GLY A 824 33.20 -20.24 -17.00
N THR A 825 33.41 -20.69 -18.23
CA THR A 825 34.69 -20.55 -18.97
C THR A 825 34.51 -19.75 -20.27
N ASN A 826 33.55 -18.81 -20.26
CA ASN A 826 33.23 -17.99 -21.43
C ASN A 826 34.36 -16.99 -21.72
N VAL A 827 34.98 -16.47 -20.65
CA VAL A 827 36.19 -15.66 -20.71
C VAL A 827 37.19 -16.22 -19.71
N THR A 828 38.47 -16.29 -20.11
CA THR A 828 39.57 -16.60 -19.18
C THR A 828 40.52 -15.42 -19.11
N ALA A 829 40.72 -14.88 -17.92
CA ALA A 829 41.69 -13.83 -17.64
C ALA A 829 42.98 -14.42 -17.09
N TYR A 830 44.11 -13.86 -17.50
CA TYR A 830 45.45 -14.36 -17.23
C TYR A 830 46.33 -13.28 -16.63
N SER A 831 47.16 -13.66 -15.66
CA SER A 831 48.03 -12.71 -14.96
C SER A 831 49.18 -12.19 -15.82
N ASP A 832 49.65 -12.98 -16.78
CA ASP A 832 50.80 -12.64 -17.61
C ASP A 832 50.38 -12.44 -19.06
N ARG A 833 51.29 -11.87 -19.86
CA ARG A 833 51.11 -11.75 -21.32
C ARG A 833 51.11 -13.14 -21.99
N ASP A 834 50.61 -13.18 -23.22
CA ASP A 834 50.57 -14.37 -24.06
C ASP A 834 49.78 -15.55 -23.46
N LEU A 835 48.71 -15.26 -22.69
CA LEU A 835 47.80 -16.23 -22.08
C LEU A 835 48.49 -17.19 -21.07
N LYS A 836 49.37 -16.64 -20.23
CA LYS A 836 50.17 -17.37 -19.23
C LYS A 836 49.93 -16.87 -17.80
N GLY A 837 50.52 -17.55 -16.82
CA GLY A 837 50.44 -17.17 -15.40
C GLY A 837 49.19 -17.70 -14.69
N GLY A 838 48.80 -17.02 -13.60
CA GLY A 838 47.56 -17.30 -12.86
C GLY A 838 46.34 -17.03 -13.74
N LYS A 839 45.23 -17.76 -13.52
CA LYS A 839 44.03 -17.63 -14.36
C LYS A 839 42.73 -17.61 -13.57
N SER A 840 41.77 -16.82 -14.06
CA SER A 840 40.38 -16.77 -13.59
C SER A 840 39.43 -17.08 -14.76
N SER A 841 38.52 -18.05 -14.56
CA SER A 841 37.50 -18.41 -15.55
C SER A 841 36.16 -17.78 -15.19
N LEU A 842 35.59 -17.04 -16.15
CA LEU A 842 34.44 -16.16 -15.97
C LEU A 842 33.28 -16.64 -16.87
N GLY A 843 32.09 -16.80 -16.29
CA GLY A 843 30.85 -17.08 -17.02
C GLY A 843 30.14 -15.79 -17.43
N LEU A 844 28.81 -15.78 -17.53
CA LEU A 844 28.04 -14.54 -17.77
C LEU A 844 27.97 -13.72 -16.47
N GLY A 845 28.13 -12.40 -16.54
CA GLY A 845 28.12 -11.57 -15.33
C GLY A 845 29.08 -10.40 -15.33
N ILE A 846 29.07 -9.64 -14.23
CA ILE A 846 30.08 -8.62 -13.89
C ILE A 846 30.91 -9.15 -12.72
N PHE A 847 32.21 -9.40 -12.95
CA PHE A 847 33.16 -9.98 -12.00
C PHE A 847 34.09 -8.90 -11.45
N GLU A 848 34.25 -8.85 -10.13
CA GLU A 848 35.01 -7.80 -9.44
C GLU A 848 36.08 -8.38 -8.52
N ALA A 849 37.28 -7.82 -8.58
CA ALA A 849 38.38 -8.23 -7.71
C ALA A 849 38.09 -7.98 -6.22
N ALA A 850 37.38 -6.89 -5.87
CA ALA A 850 36.99 -6.59 -4.49
C ALA A 850 36.12 -7.69 -3.84
N ARG A 851 35.55 -8.60 -4.64
CA ARG A 851 34.72 -9.72 -4.19
C ARG A 851 35.45 -11.07 -4.26
N GLY A 852 36.71 -11.08 -4.69
CA GLY A 852 37.51 -12.28 -4.93
C GLY A 852 37.19 -13.00 -6.24
N ASP A 853 36.37 -12.41 -7.11
CA ASP A 853 35.95 -13.07 -8.37
C ASP A 853 37.11 -13.28 -9.34
N LEU A 854 38.19 -12.49 -9.18
CA LEU A 854 39.36 -12.48 -10.04
C LEU A 854 40.61 -13.10 -9.37
N ASP A 855 40.50 -13.66 -8.16
CA ASP A 855 41.63 -14.12 -7.34
C ASP A 855 42.61 -15.09 -8.03
N GLY A 856 42.12 -15.89 -8.99
CA GLY A 856 42.96 -16.83 -9.73
C GLY A 856 43.98 -16.16 -10.67
N ALA A 857 43.64 -15.01 -11.26
CA ALA A 857 44.52 -14.16 -12.06
C ALA A 857 45.15 -13.02 -11.23
N GLY A 858 44.48 -12.63 -10.14
CA GLY A 858 44.89 -11.57 -9.23
C GLY A 858 44.23 -10.22 -9.52
N ASN A 859 43.92 -9.47 -8.46
CA ASN A 859 43.52 -8.07 -8.57
C ASN A 859 44.67 -7.21 -9.11
N ASP A 860 44.38 -6.29 -10.01
CA ASP A 860 45.39 -5.39 -10.61
C ASP A 860 46.58 -6.16 -11.17
N ASN A 861 46.31 -7.32 -11.77
CA ASN A 861 47.36 -8.25 -12.20
C ASN A 861 47.02 -8.95 -13.51
N ILE A 862 45.93 -8.59 -14.20
CA ILE A 862 45.56 -9.22 -15.47
C ILE A 862 46.32 -8.54 -16.61
N SER A 863 46.92 -9.36 -17.48
CA SER A 863 47.75 -8.92 -18.62
C SER A 863 47.25 -9.46 -19.98
N SER A 864 46.45 -10.54 -20.00
CA SER A 864 45.90 -11.13 -21.23
C SER A 864 44.53 -11.80 -21.02
N LEU A 865 43.74 -11.94 -22.09
CA LEU A 865 42.36 -12.47 -22.06
C LEU A 865 42.13 -13.47 -23.19
N GLN A 866 41.37 -14.54 -22.92
CA GLN A 866 40.82 -15.44 -23.92
C GLN A 866 39.29 -15.35 -23.88
N VAL A 867 38.67 -14.87 -24.97
CA VAL A 867 37.21 -14.73 -25.09
C VAL A 867 36.68 -15.84 -26.01
N ALA A 868 35.70 -16.61 -25.55
CA ALA A 868 35.11 -17.71 -26.31
C ALA A 868 34.24 -17.22 -27.48
N PRO A 869 34.08 -18.00 -28.57
CA PRO A 869 33.15 -17.68 -29.65
C PRO A 869 31.72 -17.45 -29.15
N GLY A 870 31.06 -16.41 -29.66
CA GLY A 870 29.69 -16.04 -29.26
C GLY A 870 29.61 -15.21 -27.97
N PHE A 871 30.75 -14.86 -27.37
CA PHE A 871 30.84 -14.01 -26.19
C PHE A 871 31.67 -12.76 -26.44
N ARG A 872 31.50 -11.79 -25.56
CA ARG A 872 32.25 -10.53 -25.51
C ARG A 872 32.68 -10.25 -24.07
N ALA A 873 33.80 -9.52 -23.93
CA ALA A 873 34.30 -9.09 -22.64
C ALA A 873 34.54 -7.57 -22.63
N VAL A 874 34.24 -6.94 -21.49
CA VAL A 874 34.69 -5.59 -21.17
C VAL A 874 35.56 -5.68 -19.91
N ALA A 875 36.80 -5.19 -19.98
CA ALA A 875 37.69 -5.16 -18.84
C ALA A 875 38.00 -3.71 -18.46
N CYS A 876 37.97 -3.43 -17.16
CA CYS A 876 38.04 -2.09 -16.60
C CYS A 876 39.09 -1.97 -15.50
N GLU A 877 39.80 -0.83 -15.48
CA GLU A 877 40.65 -0.40 -14.37
C GLU A 877 39.79 0.24 -13.27
N ASN A 878 39.60 -0.44 -12.14
CA ASN A 878 38.93 0.11 -10.96
C ASN A 878 40.00 0.25 -9.84
N GLY A 879 40.68 1.40 -9.82
CA GLY A 879 41.82 1.66 -8.92
C GLY A 879 41.47 1.53 -7.43
N THR A 880 42.51 1.34 -6.61
CA THR A 880 42.54 0.93 -5.18
C THR A 880 41.78 1.77 -4.13
N LYS A 881 40.71 2.51 -4.46
CA LYS A 881 39.86 3.21 -3.47
C LYS A 881 38.65 2.35 -3.06
N PRO A 882 38.22 2.38 -1.77
CA PRO A 882 37.16 1.49 -1.27
C PRO A 882 35.74 1.83 -1.76
N VAL A 883 35.59 2.66 -2.80
CA VAL A 883 34.29 3.09 -3.31
C VAL A 883 34.07 2.41 -4.66
N VAL A 884 33.25 1.36 -4.63
CA VAL A 884 32.94 0.38 -5.71
C VAL A 884 32.34 1.00 -6.99
N LEU A 885 32.25 2.34 -7.09
CA LEU A 885 31.42 3.03 -8.09
C LEU A 885 32.19 3.62 -9.29
N ASP A 886 33.52 3.76 -9.25
CA ASP A 886 34.31 4.40 -10.32
C ASP A 886 35.17 3.35 -11.04
N ALA A 887 34.68 2.82 -12.17
CA ALA A 887 35.32 1.72 -12.90
C ALA A 887 36.42 2.18 -13.90
N GLY A 888 36.83 3.46 -13.84
CA GLY A 888 37.98 3.99 -14.57
C GLY A 888 37.94 3.75 -16.08
N ILE A 889 39.11 3.44 -16.68
CA ILE A 889 39.23 3.17 -18.12
C ILE A 889 38.75 1.75 -18.40
N CYS A 890 37.82 1.61 -19.35
CA CYS A 890 37.35 0.30 -19.80
C CYS A 890 37.69 0.05 -21.28
N ARG A 891 37.95 -1.21 -21.63
CA ARG A 891 38.18 -1.66 -23.00
C ARG A 891 37.32 -2.85 -23.38
N TYR A 892 36.87 -2.81 -24.62
CA TYR A 892 36.12 -3.87 -25.27
C TYR A 892 37.04 -4.93 -25.91
N TYR A 893 36.68 -6.20 -25.73
CA TYR A 893 37.34 -7.36 -26.35
C TYR A 893 36.32 -8.30 -26.99
N ALA A 894 36.46 -8.52 -28.30
CA ALA A 894 35.69 -9.50 -29.05
C ALA A 894 36.20 -10.93 -28.83
N ALA A 895 35.45 -11.92 -29.34
CA ALA A 895 35.87 -13.31 -29.34
C ALA A 895 37.25 -13.51 -29.97
N GLY A 896 38.14 -14.22 -29.26
CA GLY A 896 39.52 -14.43 -29.71
C GLY A 896 40.54 -14.43 -28.56
N ALA A 897 41.78 -14.75 -28.92
CA ALA A 897 42.94 -14.67 -28.05
C ALA A 897 43.49 -13.23 -28.03
N VAL A 898 43.55 -12.63 -26.85
CA VAL A 898 44.12 -11.30 -26.61
C VAL A 898 45.42 -11.48 -25.85
N ALA A 899 46.53 -11.63 -26.57
CA ALA A 899 47.85 -11.88 -25.99
C ALA A 899 48.38 -10.73 -25.10
N TYR A 900 47.84 -9.51 -25.28
CA TYR A 900 48.15 -8.36 -24.43
C TYR A 900 46.99 -7.38 -24.39
N ILE A 901 46.50 -7.03 -23.20
CA ILE A 901 45.32 -6.18 -23.03
C ILE A 901 45.56 -4.69 -23.30
N GLY A 902 46.82 -4.28 -23.42
CA GLY A 902 47.25 -2.91 -23.69
C GLY A 902 47.87 -2.22 -22.48
N LYS A 903 48.81 -1.29 -22.72
CA LYS A 903 49.68 -0.66 -21.69
C LYS A 903 48.95 0.10 -20.58
N ASP A 904 47.74 0.54 -20.88
CA ASP A 904 46.88 1.37 -20.04
C ASP A 904 45.94 0.55 -19.14
N LEU A 905 45.85 -0.75 -19.37
CA LEU A 905 45.06 -1.68 -18.56
C LEU A 905 45.89 -2.81 -17.96
N ASN A 906 47.12 -2.99 -18.45
CA ASN A 906 48.02 -4.05 -18.01
C ASN A 906 48.29 -3.95 -16.51
N ASP A 907 48.00 -5.02 -15.78
CA ASP A 907 48.16 -5.10 -14.32
C ASP A 907 47.36 -4.02 -13.59
N LEU A 908 46.20 -3.65 -14.14
CA LEU A 908 45.30 -2.64 -13.59
C LEU A 908 43.83 -3.09 -13.62
N ILE A 909 43.51 -4.23 -14.24
CA ILE A 909 42.13 -4.71 -14.32
C ILE A 909 41.66 -5.26 -12.98
N SER A 910 40.50 -4.76 -12.56
CA SER A 910 39.82 -5.18 -11.34
C SER A 910 38.31 -5.37 -11.53
N LEU A 911 37.79 -5.14 -12.74
CA LEU A 911 36.43 -5.50 -13.16
C LEU A 911 36.42 -6.11 -14.56
N VAL A 912 35.71 -7.22 -14.75
CA VAL A 912 35.46 -7.84 -16.05
C VAL A 912 33.97 -8.14 -16.21
N ALA A 913 33.33 -7.57 -17.23
CA ALA A 913 31.95 -7.91 -17.61
C ALA A 913 31.94 -8.85 -18.81
N VAL A 914 31.10 -9.89 -18.76
CA VAL A 914 30.99 -10.93 -19.79
C VAL A 914 29.54 -11.08 -20.21
N ASP A 915 29.31 -11.02 -21.52
CA ASP A 915 27.98 -11.14 -22.09
C ASP A 915 27.99 -12.02 -23.36
N LYS A 916 26.81 -12.52 -23.73
CA LYS A 916 26.56 -13.29 -24.95
C LYS A 916 26.19 -12.34 -26.08
N VAL A 917 26.77 -12.55 -27.26
CA VAL A 917 26.42 -11.74 -28.44
C VAL A 917 25.00 -12.10 -28.90
N GLY A 918 24.04 -11.21 -28.65
CA GLY A 918 22.67 -11.33 -29.13
C GLY A 918 22.56 -11.04 -30.63
N ALA A 919 21.73 -11.80 -31.34
CA ALA A 919 21.27 -11.41 -32.67
C ALA A 919 20.52 -10.07 -32.55
N ALA A 920 20.84 -9.10 -33.42
CA ALA A 920 20.24 -7.77 -33.39
C ALA A 920 18.69 -7.85 -33.27
N PRO A 921 18.05 -7.03 -32.43
CA PRO A 921 16.60 -6.94 -32.43
C PRO A 921 16.14 -6.50 -33.82
N THR A 922 15.38 -7.36 -34.51
CA THR A 922 14.70 -6.96 -35.74
C THR A 922 13.74 -5.83 -35.40
N LYS A 923 13.92 -4.65 -36.01
CA LYS A 923 12.95 -3.55 -35.99
C LYS A 923 11.54 -4.09 -36.16
N ARG A 924 10.67 -3.85 -35.17
CA ARG A 924 9.21 -3.96 -35.27
C ARG A 924 8.58 -2.73 -34.67
#